data_AF-A0A1H6S8Q0-F1
#
_entry.id   AF-A0A1H6S8Q0-F1
#
_cell.length_a   1.000
_cell.length_b   1.000
_cell.length_c   1.000
_cell.angle_alpha   90.00
_cell.angle_beta   90.00
_cell.angle_gamma   90.00
#
_symmetry.space_group_name_H-M   'P 1'
#
loop_
_entity.id
_entity.type
_entity.pdbx_description
1 polymer ?
#
loop_
_entity_poly.entity_id
_entity_poly.type
_entity_poly.pdbx_seq_one_letter_code
_entity_poly.pdbx_strand_id
1 'polypeptide(L)'
;MIKNTITLLTLSLVSLAWGQKSPKFASTPSLSPDGKTTYFSYNGDIWQAPTAGGEALRITALEGNESNPRVSPDGKWLAFTSDQYGNKDVFLMPLTGGQITQLTYHQASEEVESWSWDSKTIYFTSTANNNFGSFAIDVTGGTPRPLFTNYFNNTNGLVVTPAGEYLFTSSMESASQTTRKRYKGENNPDILGYNPTTKAFKSYTDYEGKDFNPTVDKNGKIYFISDENNGNYNLYTFDNGKKVALTNFDSSIKKPYVSADGSKVVFEKDYMIYVFDTVTKTVSPLASSVNTNKAIEKDQSYAVENNISNFDVSPDAKKIAFVSRGTLFVSDIEGKFIQSITDGKERVMEVVWMKDNKTLVYSQTYNGYQNWFKINANGKGTPTQLTSDARNNRDITLNSDMTKAVYISGRDEVRLLDLTSFTSKTIVKDEIWAFQNSVPSFSPKGEYVLFTAKRNFEEDIFIHNIAKNETTNLTNTGVSESNPYWSPNGKYIYFTSDRFNPSYPLGLQNPSIYRFSLDWTTDPFKSDQFDKLFVEKKEEVKKEPSKKDKKAKETAKVESPKISSIKVNTEGILDRIELVSDRFGNQYAPMVFADDKKEVVFYNTNQENGKGNLYKKVYEDFEAPKAEKVFDKRASQLQKRDKKMYALIDSNIYSFELSKGKPEQIKIKHSFTKNLSDEFNQMYYETWAGVEENFYDETFHGIDWNKMKGQFAQYLPEVNSRNDLRILLNDMLGELGSSHLGFNSSGDEEKTKLNYRTYETGIVFSADKPYQVERIARKSPAYATDIDVQPNDVLIKVNGQKVDEKINRDTYFTFANSQDEITLTFNRGGKEINTKLHPISSSTMKSLLYDEWIHTNKQRVNQLSNNRIAYSYMKNMTSPELDRFLLDMVEQEANKEGVILDLRYNTGGNVHDKVLNFLAQRPYLQWKYREGKLTVQSNFTPSGKPIVLLINESSLSDAEMTAAGFKALKLGKIIGQETYRWIIFTSGKSLVDGSSYRLPSWGTYTLDGQNLEKTGVAPDIYVKNTFTDRLNNNDPQLERAVQEILKDIK
;
A
#
# COMPACT_ATOMS: atom_id res chain seq x y z
N MET A 1 1.61 -58.20 -76.62
CA MET A 1 2.48 -57.44 -75.70
C MET A 1 1.60 -56.75 -74.68
N ILE A 2 1.73 -57.20 -73.44
CA ILE A 2 0.93 -56.83 -72.26
C ILE A 2 1.53 -55.60 -71.63
N LYS A 3 0.74 -54.59 -71.24
CA LYS A 3 1.04 -53.73 -70.10
C LYS A 3 -0.23 -53.13 -69.51
N ASN A 4 -0.46 -53.53 -68.26
CA ASN A 4 -1.57 -53.17 -67.39
C ASN A 4 -1.34 -51.83 -66.70
N THR A 5 -2.46 -51.16 -66.47
CA THR A 5 -2.79 -50.10 -65.52
C THR A 5 -2.54 -50.55 -64.07
N ILE A 6 -1.85 -49.73 -63.24
CA ILE A 6 -2.08 -49.64 -61.78
C ILE A 6 -1.81 -48.20 -61.31
N THR A 7 -2.85 -47.63 -60.71
CA THR A 7 -2.93 -46.40 -59.93
C THR A 7 -2.34 -46.63 -58.53
N LEU A 8 -1.56 -45.68 -57.98
CA LEU A 8 -1.37 -45.63 -56.52
C LEU A 8 -1.19 -44.20 -56.00
N LEU A 9 -2.06 -43.89 -55.04
CA LEU A 9 -2.18 -42.72 -54.18
C LEU A 9 -0.85 -42.09 -53.77
N THR A 10 -0.68 -40.79 -54.04
CA THR A 10 0.13 -39.90 -53.21
C THR A 10 -0.80 -39.26 -52.18
N LEU A 11 -0.76 -39.78 -50.96
CA LEU A 11 -1.34 -39.16 -49.79
C LEU A 11 -0.56 -37.87 -49.51
N SER A 12 -1.09 -36.72 -49.93
CA SER A 12 -0.63 -35.43 -49.47
C SER A 12 -0.98 -35.30 -47.99
N LEU A 13 -0.05 -35.71 -47.13
CA LEU A 13 0.04 -35.31 -45.72
C LEU A 13 0.20 -33.78 -45.70
N VAL A 14 -0.92 -33.07 -45.72
CA VAL A 14 -1.00 -31.72 -45.16
C VAL A 14 -0.88 -31.92 -43.66
N SER A 15 0.36 -31.96 -43.15
CA SER A 15 0.60 -31.68 -41.75
C SER A 15 0.14 -30.24 -41.52
N LEU A 16 -1.09 -30.10 -41.02
CA LEU A 16 -1.47 -28.94 -40.23
C LEU A 16 -0.47 -28.88 -39.08
N ALA A 17 0.62 -28.15 -39.27
CA ALA A 17 1.45 -27.69 -38.17
C ALA A 17 0.54 -26.81 -37.31
N TRP A 18 -0.09 -27.41 -36.30
CA TRP A 18 -0.63 -26.67 -35.18
C TRP A 18 0.54 -25.81 -34.69
N GLY A 19 0.45 -24.50 -34.91
CA GLY A 19 1.50 -23.58 -34.49
C GLY A 19 1.76 -23.78 -33.01
N GLN A 20 2.95 -24.24 -32.66
CA GLN A 20 3.39 -24.36 -31.27
C GLN A 20 3.36 -22.95 -30.66
N LYS A 21 2.34 -22.65 -29.86
CA LYS A 21 2.20 -21.35 -29.21
C LYS A 21 2.91 -21.42 -27.86
N SER A 22 3.96 -20.60 -27.69
CA SER A 22 4.71 -20.49 -26.44
C SER A 22 3.81 -20.10 -25.26
N PRO A 23 4.00 -20.69 -24.06
CA PRO A 23 3.27 -20.27 -22.87
C PRO A 23 3.54 -18.79 -22.57
N LYS A 24 2.47 -18.07 -22.21
CA LYS A 24 2.53 -16.71 -21.69
C LYS A 24 2.59 -16.74 -20.17
N PHE A 25 3.25 -15.76 -19.55
CA PHE A 25 3.57 -15.71 -18.12
C PHE A 25 4.48 -16.84 -17.63
N ALA A 26 5.18 -17.53 -18.54
CA ALA A 26 6.33 -18.34 -18.17
C ALA A 26 7.48 -17.42 -17.69
N SER A 27 8.11 -17.78 -16.57
CA SER A 27 9.05 -16.88 -15.87
C SER A 27 10.23 -17.59 -15.23
N THR A 28 11.20 -16.81 -14.78
CA THR A 28 12.42 -17.20 -14.07
C THR A 28 13.25 -18.29 -14.76
N PRO A 29 13.51 -18.19 -16.08
CA PRO A 29 14.10 -19.28 -16.84
C PRO A 29 15.54 -19.62 -16.44
N SER A 30 15.94 -20.86 -16.71
CA SER A 30 17.31 -21.38 -16.59
C SER A 30 17.60 -22.36 -17.72
N LEU A 31 18.88 -22.67 -17.95
CA LEU A 31 19.35 -23.60 -18.98
C LEU A 31 20.09 -24.80 -18.38
N SER A 32 20.08 -25.93 -19.08
CA SER A 32 21.04 -27.01 -18.85
C SER A 32 22.48 -26.54 -19.14
N PRO A 33 23.51 -27.19 -18.57
CA PRO A 33 24.90 -26.80 -18.81
C PRO A 33 25.30 -26.72 -20.29
N ASP A 34 24.71 -27.55 -21.15
CA ASP A 34 24.93 -27.60 -22.59
C ASP A 34 23.94 -26.75 -23.42
N GLY A 35 23.07 -25.98 -22.77
CA GLY A 35 22.10 -25.10 -23.43
C GLY A 35 21.04 -25.82 -24.29
N LYS A 36 20.81 -27.13 -24.10
CA LYS A 36 19.83 -27.90 -24.88
C LYS A 36 18.44 -27.97 -24.24
N THR A 37 18.35 -27.79 -22.93
CA THR A 37 17.08 -27.83 -22.20
C THR A 37 16.88 -26.52 -21.45
N THR A 38 15.66 -25.98 -21.55
CA THR A 38 15.22 -24.79 -20.81
C THR A 38 14.29 -25.21 -19.68
N TYR A 39 14.52 -24.67 -18.49
CA TYR A 39 13.68 -24.84 -17.30
C TYR A 39 13.02 -23.51 -16.95
N PHE A 40 11.75 -23.49 -16.58
CA PHE A 40 11.02 -22.25 -16.29
C PHE A 40 9.85 -22.51 -15.34
N SER A 41 9.41 -21.46 -14.64
CA SER A 41 8.18 -21.48 -13.83
C SER A 41 6.98 -21.13 -14.71
N TYR A 42 5.88 -21.88 -14.56
CA TYR A 42 4.63 -21.63 -15.24
C TYR A 42 3.45 -22.24 -14.46
N ASN A 43 2.41 -21.44 -14.21
CA ASN A 43 1.23 -21.81 -13.41
C ASN A 43 1.54 -22.39 -12.03
N GLY A 44 2.55 -21.83 -11.35
CA GLY A 44 2.95 -22.27 -10.01
C GLY A 44 3.91 -23.46 -9.99
N ASP A 45 4.27 -24.02 -11.15
CA ASP A 45 5.15 -25.19 -11.23
C ASP A 45 6.42 -24.96 -12.04
N ILE A 46 7.41 -25.84 -11.88
CA ILE A 46 8.58 -25.91 -12.75
C ILE A 46 8.32 -26.85 -13.93
N TRP A 47 8.65 -26.36 -15.12
CA TRP A 47 8.57 -27.06 -16.40
C TRP A 47 9.94 -27.13 -17.06
N GLN A 48 10.12 -28.13 -17.93
CA GLN A 48 11.26 -28.25 -18.82
C GLN A 48 10.81 -28.39 -20.28
N ALA A 49 11.58 -27.85 -21.22
CA ALA A 49 11.37 -28.03 -22.65
C ALA A 49 12.71 -28.06 -23.40
N PRO A 50 12.82 -28.75 -24.55
CA PRO A 50 13.97 -28.60 -25.42
C PRO A 50 14.11 -27.13 -25.84
N THR A 51 15.31 -26.57 -25.74
CA THR A 51 15.60 -25.18 -26.13
C THR A 51 15.36 -24.94 -27.62
N ALA A 52 15.38 -26.00 -28.44
CA ALA A 52 15.02 -25.96 -29.86
C ALA A 52 13.50 -25.88 -30.13
N GLY A 53 12.66 -25.95 -29.09
CA GLY A 53 11.20 -26.06 -29.20
C GLY A 53 10.70 -27.50 -29.13
N GLY A 54 9.40 -27.68 -28.96
CA GLY A 54 8.75 -28.98 -28.78
C GLY A 54 7.78 -29.03 -27.60
N GLU A 55 7.51 -30.21 -27.07
CA GLU A 55 6.62 -30.36 -25.91
C GLU A 55 7.32 -29.99 -24.60
N ALA A 56 6.64 -29.20 -23.76
CA ALA A 56 7.09 -28.91 -22.40
C ALA A 56 6.51 -29.92 -21.40
N LEU A 57 7.34 -30.37 -20.47
CA LEU A 57 6.99 -31.34 -19.42
C LEU A 57 7.01 -30.65 -18.06
N ARG A 58 5.93 -30.81 -17.29
CA ARG A 58 5.86 -30.42 -15.88
C ARG A 58 6.72 -31.38 -15.06
N ILE A 59 7.64 -30.86 -14.25
CA ILE A 59 8.59 -31.67 -13.46
C ILE A 59 8.40 -31.55 -11.94
N THR A 60 7.64 -30.56 -11.48
CA THR A 60 7.21 -30.39 -10.07
C THR A 60 5.70 -30.17 -9.97
N ALA A 61 5.12 -30.45 -8.80
CA ALA A 61 3.69 -30.34 -8.53
C ALA A 61 3.40 -30.27 -7.02
N LEU A 62 3.98 -29.30 -6.31
CA LEU A 62 3.77 -29.14 -4.86
C LEU A 62 2.49 -28.34 -4.57
N GLU A 63 2.11 -28.24 -3.30
CA GLU A 63 0.91 -27.50 -2.87
C GLU A 63 1.09 -25.95 -2.88
N GLY A 64 2.24 -25.44 -3.36
CA GLY A 64 2.57 -24.01 -3.41
C GLY A 64 3.12 -23.58 -4.79
N ASN A 65 3.58 -22.34 -4.90
CA ASN A 65 4.20 -21.80 -6.10
C ASN A 65 5.70 -22.07 -6.11
N GLU A 66 6.19 -22.58 -7.23
CA GLU A 66 7.60 -22.84 -7.47
C GLU A 66 8.19 -21.87 -8.49
N SER A 67 9.38 -21.35 -8.20
CA SER A 67 10.04 -20.33 -9.03
C SER A 67 11.57 -20.41 -8.93
N ASN A 68 12.26 -19.61 -9.74
CA ASN A 68 13.73 -19.52 -9.77
C ASN A 68 14.45 -20.89 -9.89
N PRO A 69 14.10 -21.76 -10.87
CA PRO A 69 14.84 -22.98 -11.12
C PRO A 69 16.29 -22.66 -11.51
N ARG A 70 17.26 -23.37 -10.93
CA ARG A 70 18.70 -23.27 -11.25
C ARG A 70 19.32 -24.66 -11.33
N VAL A 71 19.87 -24.99 -12.49
CA VAL A 71 20.54 -26.27 -12.73
C VAL A 71 22.00 -26.18 -12.28
N SER A 72 22.49 -27.21 -11.60
CA SER A 72 23.90 -27.27 -11.20
C SER A 72 24.84 -27.31 -12.42
N PRO A 73 26.05 -26.76 -12.33
CA PRO A 73 27.02 -26.79 -13.43
C PRO A 73 27.37 -28.19 -13.96
N ASP A 74 27.29 -29.22 -13.11
CA ASP A 74 27.50 -30.62 -13.50
C ASP A 74 26.25 -31.31 -14.09
N GLY A 75 25.10 -30.61 -14.14
CA GLY A 75 23.85 -31.09 -14.73
C GLY A 75 23.15 -32.19 -13.95
N LYS A 76 23.44 -32.37 -12.65
CA LYS A 76 22.84 -33.44 -11.83
C LYS A 76 21.71 -32.97 -10.93
N TRP A 77 21.65 -31.68 -10.60
CA TRP A 77 20.73 -31.14 -9.61
C TRP A 77 19.94 -29.96 -10.13
N LEU A 78 18.72 -29.82 -9.61
CA LEU A 78 17.88 -28.65 -9.77
C LEU A 78 17.58 -28.07 -8.39
N ALA A 79 18.05 -26.85 -8.13
CA ALA A 79 17.60 -26.05 -6.99
C ALA A 79 16.47 -25.13 -7.44
N PHE A 80 15.47 -24.92 -6.61
CA PHE A 80 14.34 -24.03 -6.90
C PHE A 80 13.77 -23.45 -5.61
N THR A 81 12.98 -22.39 -5.75
CA THR A 81 12.25 -21.75 -4.64
C THR A 81 10.83 -22.30 -4.60
N SER A 82 10.28 -22.63 -3.43
CA SER A 82 8.86 -22.95 -3.28
C SER A 82 8.27 -22.33 -2.02
N ASP A 83 7.00 -21.91 -2.09
CA ASP A 83 6.24 -21.38 -0.95
C ASP A 83 5.30 -22.41 -0.26
N GLN A 84 5.47 -23.72 -0.55
CA GLN A 84 4.59 -24.81 -0.09
C GLN A 84 4.25 -24.76 1.41
N TYR A 85 5.16 -24.27 2.26
CA TYR A 85 4.99 -24.19 3.72
C TYR A 85 4.59 -22.80 4.24
N GLY A 86 4.17 -21.90 3.34
CA GLY A 86 3.67 -20.55 3.63
C GLY A 86 4.70 -19.43 3.47
N ASN A 87 5.98 -19.77 3.43
CA ASN A 87 7.12 -18.88 3.17
C ASN A 87 7.97 -19.48 2.04
N LYS A 88 8.75 -18.63 1.35
CA LYS A 88 9.65 -19.10 0.29
C LYS A 88 10.89 -19.74 0.88
N ASP A 89 11.12 -21.02 0.56
CA ASP A 89 12.31 -21.78 0.96
C ASP A 89 13.06 -22.33 -0.27
N VAL A 90 14.31 -22.74 -0.06
CA VAL A 90 15.17 -23.42 -1.05
C VAL A 90 14.89 -24.92 -1.04
N PHE A 91 14.60 -25.48 -2.21
CA PHE A 91 14.40 -26.90 -2.44
C PHE A 91 15.40 -27.45 -3.46
N LEU A 92 15.68 -28.76 -3.38
CA LEU A 92 16.64 -29.48 -4.21
C LEU A 92 16.06 -30.81 -4.70
N MET A 93 16.29 -31.16 -5.96
CA MET A 93 15.97 -32.48 -6.51
C MET A 93 17.00 -32.95 -7.56
N PRO A 94 17.16 -34.27 -7.78
CA PRO A 94 17.92 -34.78 -8.92
C PRO A 94 17.29 -34.33 -10.24
N LEU A 95 18.12 -33.89 -11.19
CA LEU A 95 17.64 -33.41 -12.50
C LEU A 95 16.94 -34.53 -13.32
N THR A 96 17.29 -35.79 -13.05
CA THR A 96 16.66 -36.97 -13.64
C THR A 96 15.31 -37.33 -13.02
N GLY A 97 14.81 -36.56 -12.06
CA GLY A 97 13.65 -36.88 -11.24
C GLY A 97 14.00 -37.71 -10.00
N GLY A 98 13.14 -37.65 -8.98
CA GLY A 98 13.36 -38.32 -7.69
C GLY A 98 12.75 -37.54 -6.53
N GLN A 99 13.30 -37.78 -5.33
CA GLN A 99 12.85 -37.10 -4.11
C GLN A 99 13.24 -35.61 -4.11
N ILE A 100 12.25 -34.76 -3.84
CA ILE A 100 12.44 -33.33 -3.55
C ILE A 100 12.80 -33.18 -2.07
N THR A 101 13.81 -32.38 -1.76
CA THR A 101 14.30 -32.10 -0.41
C THR A 101 14.28 -30.61 -0.13
N GLN A 102 13.65 -30.19 0.97
CA GLN A 102 13.76 -28.83 1.49
C GLN A 102 15.12 -28.64 2.16
N LEU A 103 15.80 -27.52 1.90
CA LEU A 103 17.11 -27.21 2.48
C LEU A 103 17.03 -26.09 3.52
N THR A 104 16.10 -25.17 3.37
CA THR A 104 15.91 -24.03 4.28
C THR A 104 14.52 -24.01 4.90
N TYR A 105 14.40 -23.43 6.09
CA TYR A 105 13.23 -23.60 6.98
C TYR A 105 12.87 -22.32 7.73
N HIS A 106 13.45 -21.18 7.36
CA HIS A 106 13.21 -19.93 8.07
C HIS A 106 12.03 -19.20 7.41
N GLN A 107 11.13 -18.58 8.19
CA GLN A 107 9.93 -17.88 7.67
C GLN A 107 10.21 -16.65 6.80
N ALA A 108 11.48 -16.37 6.49
CA ALA A 108 11.88 -15.28 5.61
C ALA A 108 11.57 -15.68 4.16
N SER A 109 11.64 -14.70 3.25
CA SER A 109 11.58 -15.01 1.83
C SER A 109 12.99 -15.39 1.37
N GLU A 110 13.18 -16.63 0.94
CA GLU A 110 14.47 -17.18 0.50
C GLU A 110 14.40 -17.62 -0.95
N GLU A 111 15.12 -16.91 -1.83
CA GLU A 111 15.00 -17.08 -3.28
C GLU A 111 16.32 -17.51 -3.91
N VAL A 112 16.29 -18.64 -4.62
CA VAL A 112 17.47 -19.23 -5.28
C VAL A 112 18.02 -18.30 -6.38
N GLU A 113 19.33 -18.07 -6.37
CA GLU A 113 20.00 -17.20 -7.34
C GLU A 113 20.94 -17.98 -8.25
N SER A 114 21.87 -18.76 -7.68
CA SER A 114 22.93 -19.42 -8.46
C SER A 114 23.57 -20.63 -7.75
N TRP A 115 24.57 -21.22 -8.41
CA TRP A 115 25.38 -22.33 -7.91
C TRP A 115 26.87 -21.98 -7.84
N SER A 116 27.62 -22.70 -7.02
CA SER A 116 29.08 -22.79 -7.15
C SER A 116 29.47 -23.67 -8.35
N TRP A 117 30.63 -23.37 -8.96
CA TRP A 117 31.13 -24.12 -10.13
C TRP A 117 31.49 -25.58 -9.84
N ASP A 118 31.73 -25.93 -8.58
CA ASP A 118 31.93 -27.33 -8.15
C ASP A 118 30.62 -28.07 -7.84
N SER A 119 29.46 -27.43 -8.05
CA SER A 119 28.11 -27.98 -7.83
C SER A 119 27.81 -28.40 -6.39
N LYS A 120 28.51 -27.85 -5.39
CA LYS A 120 28.33 -28.17 -3.96
C LYS A 120 27.56 -27.13 -3.16
N THR A 121 27.52 -25.89 -3.61
CA THR A 121 26.91 -24.78 -2.87
C THR A 121 25.84 -24.10 -3.71
N ILE A 122 24.70 -23.83 -3.08
CA ILE A 122 23.59 -23.05 -3.62
C ILE A 122 23.64 -21.66 -2.97
N TYR A 123 23.50 -20.63 -3.79
CA TYR A 123 23.41 -19.25 -3.35
C TYR A 123 21.99 -18.73 -3.52
N PHE A 124 21.52 -17.99 -2.53
CA PHE A 124 20.17 -17.46 -2.49
C PHE A 124 20.13 -16.12 -1.75
N THR A 125 19.11 -15.31 -2.04
CA THR A 125 18.84 -14.08 -1.29
C THR A 125 17.81 -14.36 -0.20
N SER A 126 18.04 -13.87 1.01
CA SER A 126 17.13 -14.02 2.17
C SER A 126 16.85 -12.69 2.85
N THR A 127 15.65 -12.57 3.42
CA THR A 127 15.22 -11.42 4.25
C THR A 127 15.31 -11.69 5.76
N ALA A 128 16.03 -12.74 6.18
CA ALA A 128 16.08 -13.17 7.58
C ALA A 128 16.77 -12.16 8.51
N ASN A 129 17.94 -11.63 8.12
CA ASN A 129 18.76 -10.77 8.99
C ASN A 129 18.57 -9.26 8.75
N ASN A 130 18.25 -8.87 7.52
CA ASN A 130 18.18 -7.48 7.06
C ASN A 130 17.11 -7.31 5.97
N ASN A 131 17.19 -6.25 5.14
CA ASN A 131 16.21 -6.04 4.06
C ASN A 131 16.27 -7.14 3.01
N PHE A 132 17.47 -7.48 2.56
CA PHE A 132 17.77 -8.63 1.72
C PHE A 132 19.28 -8.83 1.78
N GLY A 133 19.76 -10.06 1.78
CA GLY A 133 21.20 -10.35 1.77
C GLY A 133 21.47 -11.69 1.14
N SER A 134 22.70 -11.89 0.68
CA SER A 134 23.11 -13.13 0.03
C SER A 134 23.57 -14.17 1.06
N PHE A 135 23.07 -15.39 0.91
CA PHE A 135 23.35 -16.55 1.75
C PHE A 135 23.86 -17.71 0.90
N ALA A 136 24.47 -18.68 1.58
CA ALA A 136 24.92 -19.93 0.99
C ALA A 136 24.47 -21.12 1.82
N ILE A 137 24.14 -22.22 1.14
CA ILE A 137 23.86 -23.54 1.73
C ILE A 137 24.51 -24.65 0.90
N ASP A 138 24.98 -25.71 1.55
CA ASP A 138 25.54 -26.88 0.87
C ASP A 138 24.42 -27.79 0.33
N VAL A 139 24.69 -28.51 -0.77
CA VAL A 139 23.73 -29.49 -1.34
C VAL A 139 23.34 -30.61 -0.38
N THR A 140 24.18 -30.89 0.62
CA THR A 140 23.90 -31.87 1.68
C THR A 140 23.04 -31.30 2.82
N GLY A 141 22.70 -30.00 2.77
CA GLY A 141 21.91 -29.31 3.79
C GLY A 141 22.78 -28.58 4.81
N GLY A 142 22.34 -28.57 6.07
CA GLY A 142 22.96 -27.80 7.15
C GLY A 142 22.37 -26.40 7.30
N THR A 143 22.91 -25.62 8.24
CA THR A 143 22.41 -24.26 8.52
C THR A 143 22.96 -23.27 7.49
N PRO A 144 22.12 -22.46 6.83
CA PRO A 144 22.57 -21.44 5.90
C PRO A 144 23.51 -20.43 6.56
N ARG A 145 24.52 -19.98 5.81
CA ARG A 145 25.43 -18.93 6.25
C ARG A 145 25.20 -17.63 5.48
N PRO A 146 25.07 -16.47 6.16
CA PRO A 146 25.12 -15.18 5.47
C PRO A 146 26.52 -14.96 4.91
N LEU A 147 26.63 -14.38 3.71
CA LEU A 147 27.93 -14.05 3.11
C LEU A 147 28.51 -12.74 3.64
N PHE A 148 27.64 -11.82 4.06
CA PHE A 148 27.99 -10.53 4.63
C PHE A 148 27.13 -10.26 5.86
N THR A 149 27.72 -9.71 6.92
CA THR A 149 27.07 -9.60 8.25
C THR A 149 26.68 -8.19 8.66
N ASN A 150 27.12 -7.16 7.92
CA ASN A 150 26.66 -5.78 8.15
C ASN A 150 25.18 -5.66 7.77
N TYR A 151 24.37 -5.06 8.66
CA TYR A 151 22.92 -4.93 8.45
C TYR A 151 22.55 -4.25 7.13
N PHE A 152 23.34 -3.29 6.65
CA PHE A 152 23.08 -2.54 5.41
C PHE A 152 23.90 -2.99 4.21
N ASN A 153 24.61 -4.12 4.29
CA ASN A 153 25.06 -4.82 3.08
C ASN A 153 23.89 -5.58 2.47
N ASN A 154 23.00 -4.84 1.83
CA ASN A 154 21.84 -5.41 1.17
C ASN A 154 22.24 -5.91 -0.23
N THR A 155 22.57 -7.19 -0.37
CA THR A 155 23.06 -7.78 -1.63
C THR A 155 22.05 -8.72 -2.26
N ASN A 156 21.95 -8.70 -3.59
CA ASN A 156 21.07 -9.56 -4.38
C ASN A 156 21.61 -9.81 -5.79
N GLY A 157 21.04 -10.79 -6.49
CA GLY A 157 21.44 -11.20 -7.82
C GLY A 157 22.83 -11.84 -7.85
N LEU A 158 23.20 -12.56 -6.80
CA LEU A 158 24.54 -13.10 -6.64
C LEU A 158 24.79 -14.27 -7.60
N VAL A 159 25.92 -14.20 -8.31
CA VAL A 159 26.49 -15.30 -9.09
C VAL A 159 27.98 -15.43 -8.77
N VAL A 160 28.53 -16.63 -8.92
CA VAL A 160 29.96 -16.89 -8.65
C VAL A 160 30.68 -17.14 -9.97
N THR A 161 31.83 -16.50 -10.19
CA THR A 161 32.67 -16.76 -11.37
C THR A 161 33.48 -18.05 -11.19
N PRO A 162 33.97 -18.68 -12.28
CA PRO A 162 34.86 -19.86 -12.17
C PRO A 162 36.11 -19.62 -11.31
N ALA A 163 36.54 -18.37 -11.16
CA ALA A 163 37.66 -17.96 -10.32
C ALA A 163 37.29 -17.78 -8.83
N GLY A 164 36.03 -18.01 -8.46
CA GLY A 164 35.53 -17.87 -7.08
C GLY A 164 35.19 -16.45 -6.65
N GLU A 165 35.10 -15.49 -7.60
CA GLU A 165 34.62 -14.13 -7.31
C GLU A 165 33.09 -14.11 -7.23
N TYR A 166 32.53 -13.39 -6.24
CA TYR A 166 31.10 -13.11 -6.13
C TYR A 166 30.75 -11.87 -6.94
N LEU A 167 29.84 -12.00 -7.91
CA LEU A 167 29.24 -10.89 -8.63
C LEU A 167 27.82 -10.66 -8.10
N PHE A 168 27.45 -9.43 -7.77
CA PHE A 168 26.15 -9.11 -7.18
C PHE A 168 25.78 -7.64 -7.42
N THR A 169 24.56 -7.27 -7.05
CA THR A 169 24.11 -5.87 -6.95
C THR A 169 23.78 -5.52 -5.50
N SER A 170 23.75 -4.23 -5.17
CA SER A 170 23.44 -3.75 -3.82
C SER A 170 22.50 -2.55 -3.86
N SER A 171 21.25 -2.76 -4.32
CA SER A 171 20.29 -1.68 -4.54
C SER A 171 18.84 -2.15 -4.42
N MET A 172 17.96 -1.27 -3.91
CA MET A 172 16.50 -1.50 -3.92
C MET A 172 15.95 -1.59 -5.35
N GLU A 173 16.56 -0.88 -6.29
CA GLU A 173 16.18 -0.77 -7.70
C GLU A 173 16.43 -2.08 -8.50
N SER A 174 17.34 -2.94 -8.05
CA SER A 174 17.51 -4.32 -8.55
C SER A 174 16.80 -5.39 -7.71
N ALA A 175 16.59 -5.14 -6.42
CA ALA A 175 16.02 -6.15 -5.52
C ALA A 175 14.48 -6.19 -5.56
N SER A 176 13.82 -5.03 -5.43
CA SER A 176 12.36 -4.96 -5.28
C SER A 176 11.67 -3.94 -6.17
N GLN A 177 12.42 -3.04 -6.82
CA GLN A 177 11.89 -1.99 -7.70
C GLN A 177 12.30 -2.20 -9.17
N THR A 178 12.46 -3.46 -9.58
CA THR A 178 12.84 -3.80 -10.97
C THR A 178 11.82 -3.32 -12.00
N THR A 179 10.54 -3.18 -11.63
CA THR A 179 9.48 -2.69 -12.53
C THR A 179 9.51 -1.18 -12.74
N ARG A 180 10.09 -0.38 -11.82
CA ARG A 180 10.28 1.07 -12.02
C ARG A 180 11.35 1.30 -13.08
N LYS A 181 10.95 1.56 -14.31
CA LYS A 181 11.86 1.74 -15.44
C LYS A 181 12.49 3.14 -15.44
N ARG A 182 13.64 3.28 -16.10
CA ARG A 182 14.29 4.58 -16.37
C ARG A 182 14.64 5.38 -15.11
N TYR A 183 14.85 4.69 -13.99
CA TYR A 183 15.36 5.32 -12.78
C TYR A 183 16.77 5.87 -13.02
N LYS A 184 17.04 7.06 -12.51
CA LYS A 184 18.30 7.81 -12.60
C LYS A 184 18.59 8.42 -11.24
N GLY A 185 19.58 7.93 -10.51
CA GLY A 185 19.98 8.46 -9.21
C GLY A 185 20.93 7.50 -8.48
N GLU A 186 21.47 7.90 -7.33
CA GLU A 186 22.56 7.16 -6.66
C GLU A 186 22.18 5.81 -6.05
N ASN A 187 20.88 5.48 -5.98
CA ASN A 187 20.45 4.11 -5.61
C ASN A 187 20.42 3.19 -6.83
N ASN A 188 21.09 3.56 -7.92
CA ASN A 188 21.17 2.74 -9.12
C ASN A 188 21.87 1.41 -8.81
N PRO A 189 21.42 0.29 -9.40
CA PRO A 189 22.15 -0.95 -9.29
C PRO A 189 23.36 -0.93 -10.22
N ASP A 190 24.51 -1.30 -9.66
CA ASP A 190 25.75 -1.59 -10.38
C ASP A 190 26.14 -3.05 -10.20
N ILE A 191 26.87 -3.60 -11.19
CA ILE A 191 27.48 -4.92 -11.09
C ILE A 191 28.77 -4.80 -10.26
N LEU A 192 28.73 -5.34 -9.04
CA LEU A 192 29.83 -5.34 -8.08
C LEU A 192 30.49 -6.73 -8.02
N GLY A 193 31.79 -6.76 -7.80
CA GLY A 193 32.61 -7.96 -7.64
C GLY A 193 33.35 -7.97 -6.30
N TYR A 194 33.31 -9.10 -5.58
CA TYR A 194 34.10 -9.34 -4.38
C TYR A 194 34.66 -10.75 -4.36
N ASN A 195 35.99 -10.88 -4.24
CA ASN A 195 36.64 -12.18 -4.08
C ASN A 195 36.87 -12.46 -2.58
N PRO A 196 36.19 -13.46 -1.98
CA PRO A 196 36.32 -13.74 -0.55
C PRO A 196 37.70 -14.24 -0.13
N THR A 197 38.48 -14.81 -1.05
CA THR A 197 39.82 -15.35 -0.78
C THR A 197 40.87 -14.25 -0.81
N THR A 198 40.88 -13.40 -1.85
CA THR A 198 41.87 -12.33 -2.00
C THR A 198 41.44 -11.02 -1.35
N LYS A 199 40.17 -10.91 -0.95
CA LYS A 199 39.50 -9.69 -0.46
C LYS A 199 39.47 -8.55 -1.50
N ALA A 200 39.73 -8.85 -2.77
CA ALA A 200 39.66 -7.87 -3.84
C ALA A 200 38.20 -7.46 -4.12
N PHE A 201 37.96 -6.16 -4.27
CA PHE A 201 36.67 -5.59 -4.64
C PHE A 201 36.79 -4.81 -5.96
N LYS A 202 35.76 -4.87 -6.81
CA LYS A 202 35.71 -4.19 -8.10
C LYS A 202 34.28 -3.77 -8.44
N SER A 203 34.09 -2.53 -8.90
CA SER A 203 32.88 -2.13 -9.63
C SER A 203 33.08 -2.42 -11.12
N TYR A 204 32.20 -3.20 -11.73
CA TYR A 204 32.23 -3.49 -13.17
C TYR A 204 31.44 -2.46 -13.99
N THR A 205 30.50 -1.77 -13.37
CA THR A 205 29.68 -0.70 -13.97
C THR A 205 29.65 0.52 -13.05
N ASP A 206 29.34 1.67 -13.64
CA ASP A 206 29.19 2.98 -13.00
C ASP A 206 28.09 3.84 -13.68
N TYR A 207 27.21 3.18 -14.43
CA TYR A 207 26.17 3.85 -15.20
C TYR A 207 25.06 4.36 -14.27
N GLU A 208 24.76 5.66 -14.33
CA GLU A 208 23.64 6.29 -13.62
C GLU A 208 22.31 5.83 -14.23
N GLY A 209 21.93 4.59 -13.97
CA GLY A 209 20.80 3.86 -14.52
C GLY A 209 20.91 2.39 -14.10
N LYS A 210 20.14 1.49 -14.68
CA LYS A 210 20.00 0.16 -14.06
C LYS A 210 20.86 -0.90 -14.74
N ASP A 211 21.90 -1.38 -14.05
CA ASP A 211 22.70 -2.56 -14.42
C ASP A 211 22.54 -3.69 -13.38
N PHE A 212 21.86 -4.79 -13.73
CA PHE A 212 21.53 -5.84 -12.74
C PHE A 212 21.25 -7.23 -13.32
N ASN A 213 20.98 -8.19 -12.43
CA ASN A 213 20.80 -9.62 -12.73
C ASN A 213 21.99 -10.21 -13.53
N PRO A 214 23.22 -10.20 -12.98
CA PRO A 214 24.36 -10.81 -13.64
C PRO A 214 24.19 -12.33 -13.76
N THR A 215 24.77 -12.92 -14.80
CA THR A 215 24.94 -14.35 -15.02
C THR A 215 26.28 -14.60 -15.71
N VAL A 216 26.91 -15.76 -15.49
CA VAL A 216 28.31 -16.00 -15.91
C VAL A 216 28.50 -17.41 -16.45
N ASP A 217 29.27 -17.54 -17.53
CA ASP A 217 29.62 -18.83 -18.14
C ASP A 217 30.91 -19.44 -17.55
N LYS A 218 31.25 -20.67 -17.96
CA LYS A 218 32.45 -21.39 -17.47
C LYS A 218 33.78 -20.73 -17.81
N ASN A 219 33.78 -19.77 -18.73
CA ASN A 219 34.96 -19.00 -19.10
C ASN A 219 35.05 -17.66 -18.36
N GLY A 220 34.08 -17.37 -17.49
CA GLY A 220 34.00 -16.12 -16.73
C GLY A 220 33.39 -14.96 -17.52
N LYS A 221 32.72 -15.22 -18.65
CA LYS A 221 32.04 -14.16 -19.41
C LYS A 221 30.73 -13.78 -18.73
N ILE A 222 30.59 -12.48 -18.44
CA ILE A 222 29.44 -11.92 -17.71
C ILE A 222 28.39 -11.43 -18.71
N TYR A 223 27.13 -11.76 -18.43
CA TYR A 223 25.95 -11.23 -19.09
C TYR A 223 25.03 -10.59 -18.04
N PHE A 224 24.32 -9.52 -18.38
CA PHE A 224 23.46 -8.79 -17.44
C PHE A 224 22.42 -7.96 -18.19
N ILE A 225 21.47 -7.37 -17.46
CA ILE A 225 20.50 -6.42 -18.00
C ILE A 225 21.02 -4.99 -17.83
N SER A 226 20.82 -4.16 -18.86
CA SER A 226 20.94 -2.70 -18.75
C SER A 226 19.83 -1.95 -19.49
N ASP A 227 19.46 -0.76 -19.01
CA ASP A 227 18.57 0.19 -19.73
C ASP A 227 19.31 1.31 -20.50
N GLU A 228 20.63 1.23 -20.63
CA GLU A 228 21.50 2.31 -21.18
C GLU A 228 21.22 2.75 -22.61
N ASN A 229 20.84 1.84 -23.50
CA ASN A 229 20.65 2.14 -24.93
C ASN A 229 19.38 2.93 -25.23
N ASN A 230 18.25 2.54 -24.63
CA ASN A 230 16.93 3.06 -25.03
C ASN A 230 15.91 3.15 -23.88
N GLY A 231 16.37 3.07 -22.62
CA GLY A 231 15.50 3.13 -21.44
C GLY A 231 14.62 1.88 -21.23
N ASN A 232 14.86 0.82 -22.00
CA ASN A 232 14.31 -0.51 -21.77
C ASN A 232 15.43 -1.50 -21.45
N TYR A 233 15.13 -2.43 -20.55
CA TYR A 233 16.06 -3.50 -20.20
C TYR A 233 16.40 -4.36 -21.40
N ASN A 234 17.67 -4.39 -21.76
CA ASN A 234 18.25 -5.17 -22.84
C ASN A 234 19.40 -6.03 -22.31
N LEU A 235 19.81 -7.04 -23.07
CA LEU A 235 20.91 -7.93 -22.71
C LEU A 235 22.26 -7.27 -23.06
N TYR A 236 23.20 -7.30 -22.11
CA TYR A 236 24.55 -6.76 -22.26
C TYR A 236 25.59 -7.81 -21.87
N THR A 237 26.82 -7.58 -22.34
CA THR A 237 28.03 -8.30 -21.92
C THR A 237 29.22 -7.33 -21.89
N PHE A 238 30.39 -7.82 -21.48
CA PHE A 238 31.65 -7.11 -21.63
C PHE A 238 32.48 -7.71 -22.77
N ASP A 239 32.96 -6.87 -23.68
CA ASP A 239 33.95 -7.20 -24.70
C ASP A 239 35.24 -6.41 -24.42
N ASN A 240 36.33 -7.11 -24.13
CA ASN A 240 37.61 -6.50 -23.72
C ASN A 240 37.46 -5.44 -22.59
N GLY A 241 36.60 -5.73 -21.61
CA GLY A 241 36.32 -4.83 -20.48
C GLY A 241 35.36 -3.68 -20.80
N LYS A 242 34.90 -3.53 -22.05
CA LYS A 242 33.90 -2.53 -22.44
C LYS A 242 32.51 -3.13 -22.43
N LYS A 243 31.54 -2.41 -21.88
CA LYS A 243 30.12 -2.77 -21.92
C LYS A 243 29.59 -2.73 -23.36
N VAL A 244 28.89 -3.79 -23.79
CA VAL A 244 28.34 -3.94 -25.15
C VAL A 244 26.91 -4.48 -25.08
N ALA A 245 25.98 -3.80 -25.76
CA ALA A 245 24.61 -4.27 -25.93
C ALA A 245 24.56 -5.46 -26.92
N LEU A 246 23.87 -6.52 -26.53
CA LEU A 246 23.60 -7.70 -27.35
C LEU A 246 22.20 -7.67 -27.99
N THR A 247 21.28 -6.89 -27.40
CA THR A 247 19.92 -6.69 -27.92
C THR A 247 19.53 -5.21 -27.88
N ASN A 248 18.52 -4.84 -28.66
CA ASN A 248 17.96 -3.48 -28.71
C ASN A 248 16.44 -3.50 -28.92
N PHE A 249 15.73 -4.09 -27.96
CA PHE A 249 14.27 -4.21 -27.98
C PHE A 249 13.58 -2.97 -27.44
N ASP A 250 12.40 -2.70 -27.97
CA ASP A 250 11.49 -1.62 -27.51
C ASP A 250 10.64 -2.04 -26.30
N SER A 251 10.75 -3.30 -25.86
CA SER A 251 10.19 -3.81 -24.61
C SER A 251 11.29 -4.46 -23.77
N SER A 252 11.14 -4.36 -22.45
CA SER A 252 12.15 -4.78 -21.48
C SER A 252 12.22 -6.30 -21.33
N ILE A 253 13.44 -6.84 -21.29
CA ILE A 253 13.70 -8.22 -20.89
C ILE A 253 13.78 -8.35 -19.36
N LYS A 254 13.64 -9.58 -18.83
CA LYS A 254 13.84 -9.88 -17.40
C LYS A 254 14.59 -11.20 -17.21
N LYS A 255 15.24 -11.34 -16.04
CA LYS A 255 15.82 -12.59 -15.53
C LYS A 255 16.68 -13.37 -16.56
N PRO A 256 17.78 -12.79 -17.08
CA PRO A 256 18.67 -13.50 -17.99
C PRO A 256 19.43 -14.61 -17.27
N TYR A 257 19.71 -15.70 -17.98
CA TYR A 257 20.54 -16.79 -17.48
C TYR A 257 21.34 -17.43 -18.63
N VAL A 258 22.66 -17.57 -18.46
CA VAL A 258 23.54 -18.17 -19.49
C VAL A 258 23.75 -19.66 -19.22
N SER A 259 23.85 -20.48 -20.28
CA SER A 259 24.28 -21.88 -20.16
C SER A 259 25.75 -21.96 -19.70
N ALA A 260 26.10 -23.02 -18.98
CA ALA A 260 27.47 -23.19 -18.47
C ALA A 260 28.52 -23.19 -19.59
N ASP A 261 28.19 -23.79 -20.75
CA ASP A 261 29.07 -23.78 -21.92
C ASP A 261 29.16 -22.43 -22.65
N GLY A 262 28.36 -21.45 -22.25
CA GLY A 262 28.33 -20.10 -22.81
C GLY A 262 27.61 -20.00 -24.16
N SER A 263 27.03 -21.09 -24.68
CA SER A 263 26.45 -21.12 -26.02
C SER A 263 25.16 -20.31 -26.13
N LYS A 264 24.34 -20.22 -25.06
CA LYS A 264 23.03 -19.57 -25.09
C LYS A 264 22.74 -18.76 -23.83
N VAL A 265 21.92 -17.71 -23.98
CA VAL A 265 21.32 -16.95 -22.88
C VAL A 265 19.81 -17.04 -23.00
N VAL A 266 19.12 -17.41 -21.93
CA VAL A 266 17.65 -17.39 -21.85
C VAL A 266 17.17 -16.20 -21.04
N PHE A 267 16.04 -15.59 -21.40
CA PHE A 267 15.42 -14.48 -20.65
C PHE A 267 13.92 -14.40 -20.91
N GLU A 268 13.22 -13.64 -20.06
CA GLU A 268 11.82 -13.29 -20.26
C GLU A 268 11.68 -12.04 -21.12
N LYS A 269 10.71 -12.02 -22.04
CA LYS A 269 10.29 -10.83 -22.78
C LYS A 269 8.84 -10.99 -23.22
N ASP A 270 8.02 -9.95 -23.05
CA ASP A 270 6.58 -9.94 -23.42
C ASP A 270 5.82 -11.17 -22.89
N TYR A 271 6.12 -11.52 -21.63
CA TYR A 271 5.59 -12.67 -20.90
C TYR A 271 5.91 -14.03 -21.55
N MET A 272 6.94 -14.13 -22.39
CA MET A 272 7.42 -15.38 -22.96
C MET A 272 8.89 -15.59 -22.63
N ILE A 273 9.33 -16.85 -22.77
CA ILE A 273 10.74 -17.18 -22.70
C ILE A 273 11.37 -17.05 -24.09
N TYR A 274 12.50 -16.36 -24.17
CA TYR A 274 13.31 -16.17 -25.36
C TYR A 274 14.72 -16.71 -25.14
N VAL A 275 15.34 -17.16 -26.24
CA VAL A 275 16.69 -17.71 -26.27
C VAL A 275 17.53 -16.88 -27.24
N PHE A 276 18.65 -16.37 -26.74
CA PHE A 276 19.72 -15.75 -27.52
C PHE A 276 20.84 -16.76 -27.73
N ASP A 277 21.16 -17.05 -28.97
CA ASP A 277 22.33 -17.83 -29.35
C ASP A 277 23.55 -16.90 -29.42
N THR A 278 24.57 -17.18 -28.62
CA THR A 278 25.74 -16.30 -28.48
C THR A 278 26.70 -16.36 -29.67
N VAL A 279 26.63 -17.41 -30.48
CA VAL A 279 27.47 -17.64 -31.65
C VAL A 279 26.85 -16.96 -32.86
N THR A 280 25.58 -17.24 -33.15
CA THR A 280 24.87 -16.65 -34.29
C THR A 280 24.35 -15.23 -34.00
N LYS A 281 24.27 -14.85 -32.72
CA LYS A 281 23.69 -13.60 -32.22
C LYS A 281 22.20 -13.44 -32.57
N THR A 282 21.48 -14.55 -32.72
CA THR A 282 20.05 -14.54 -33.04
C THR A 282 19.20 -14.76 -31.79
N VAL A 283 18.03 -14.11 -31.75
CA VAL A 283 17.02 -14.30 -30.70
C VAL A 283 15.79 -15.00 -31.27
N SER A 284 15.30 -16.02 -30.58
CA SER A 284 14.06 -16.73 -30.92
C SER A 284 13.21 -17.01 -29.68
N PRO A 285 11.87 -16.97 -29.77
CA PRO A 285 11.01 -17.43 -28.68
C PRO A 285 11.20 -18.94 -28.47
N LEU A 286 11.05 -19.40 -27.23
CA LEU A 286 10.98 -20.83 -26.92
C LEU A 286 9.65 -21.38 -27.46
N ALA A 287 9.68 -21.99 -28.64
CA ALA A 287 8.51 -22.56 -29.31
C ALA A 287 8.08 -23.88 -28.62
N SER A 288 7.59 -23.78 -27.39
CA SER A 288 7.16 -24.93 -26.59
C SER A 288 5.64 -25.00 -26.44
N SER A 289 5.06 -26.18 -26.63
CA SER A 289 3.64 -26.43 -26.31
C SER A 289 3.49 -26.92 -24.86
N VAL A 290 2.56 -26.31 -24.12
CA VAL A 290 2.19 -26.72 -22.77
C VAL A 290 0.74 -27.23 -22.74
N ASN A 291 0.47 -28.23 -21.92
CA ASN A 291 -0.90 -28.64 -21.60
C ASN A 291 -1.38 -27.80 -20.42
N THR A 292 -2.48 -27.06 -20.58
CA THR A 292 -2.93 -26.05 -19.62
C THR A 292 -4.37 -26.24 -19.19
N ASN A 293 -4.70 -25.83 -17.97
CA ASN A 293 -6.07 -25.71 -17.47
C ASN A 293 -6.32 -24.27 -16.99
N LYS A 294 -7.38 -23.61 -17.48
CA LYS A 294 -7.75 -22.25 -17.05
C LYS A 294 -8.83 -22.31 -15.98
N ALA A 295 -8.43 -22.18 -14.71
CA ALA A 295 -9.37 -22.26 -13.58
C ALA A 295 -10.12 -20.93 -13.32
N ILE A 296 -9.52 -19.78 -13.63
CA ILE A 296 -10.08 -18.45 -13.30
C ILE A 296 -11.38 -18.10 -14.05
N GLU A 297 -11.68 -18.80 -15.15
CA GLU A 297 -12.92 -18.66 -15.91
C GLU A 297 -14.10 -19.42 -15.28
N LYS A 298 -13.83 -20.24 -14.26
CA LYS A 298 -14.89 -20.96 -13.54
C LYS A 298 -15.56 -20.04 -12.53
N ASP A 299 -16.87 -20.16 -12.46
CA ASP A 299 -17.68 -19.49 -11.46
C ASP A 299 -17.29 -19.95 -10.05
N GLN A 300 -17.04 -18.97 -9.18
CA GLN A 300 -16.81 -19.14 -7.76
C GLN A 300 -17.99 -18.58 -6.98
N SER A 301 -18.33 -19.21 -5.86
CA SER A 301 -19.42 -18.77 -4.99
C SER A 301 -18.91 -17.76 -3.96
N TYR A 302 -19.61 -16.64 -3.84
CA TYR A 302 -19.29 -15.56 -2.89
C TYR A 302 -20.48 -15.30 -1.98
N ALA A 303 -20.20 -15.08 -0.69
CA ALA A 303 -21.21 -14.71 0.29
C ALA A 303 -21.51 -13.20 0.24
N VAL A 304 -22.78 -12.83 0.39
CA VAL A 304 -23.19 -11.44 0.58
C VAL A 304 -22.98 -10.96 2.01
N GLU A 305 -23.18 -11.86 2.98
CA GLU A 305 -23.00 -11.57 4.41
C GLU A 305 -21.57 -11.08 4.68
N ASN A 306 -21.42 -10.00 5.47
CA ASN A 306 -20.16 -9.32 5.76
C ASN A 306 -19.42 -8.72 4.54
N ASN A 307 -20.07 -8.59 3.38
CA ASN A 307 -19.43 -8.12 2.14
C ASN A 307 -20.20 -6.97 1.44
N ILE A 308 -21.12 -6.31 2.14
CA ILE A 308 -21.90 -5.19 1.60
C ILE A 308 -21.07 -3.90 1.64
N SER A 309 -20.90 -3.23 0.49
CA SER A 309 -20.11 -2.01 0.35
C SER A 309 -20.95 -0.72 0.28
N ASN A 310 -22.20 -0.81 -0.14
CA ASN A 310 -23.12 0.32 -0.26
C ASN A 310 -24.58 -0.18 -0.18
N PHE A 311 -25.50 0.64 0.30
CA PHE A 311 -26.93 0.32 0.26
C PHE A 311 -27.82 1.56 0.20
N ASP A 312 -29.08 1.37 -0.17
CA ASP A 312 -30.13 2.36 0.03
C ASP A 312 -31.49 1.68 0.27
N VAL A 313 -32.39 2.38 0.96
CA VAL A 313 -33.72 1.87 1.34
C VAL A 313 -34.80 2.58 0.52
N SER A 314 -35.77 1.83 0.01
CA SER A 314 -36.85 2.41 -0.79
C SER A 314 -37.66 3.45 0.00
N PRO A 315 -38.21 4.50 -0.64
CA PRO A 315 -39.01 5.52 0.05
C PRO A 315 -40.19 4.95 0.85
N ASP A 316 -40.80 3.86 0.40
CA ASP A 316 -41.88 3.14 1.11
C ASP A 316 -41.40 2.27 2.28
N ALA A 317 -40.09 2.23 2.54
CA ALA A 317 -39.42 1.43 3.57
C ALA A 317 -39.72 -0.08 3.51
N LYS A 318 -40.01 -0.61 2.31
CA LYS A 318 -40.31 -2.04 2.10
C LYS A 318 -39.18 -2.83 1.46
N LYS A 319 -38.18 -2.17 0.89
CA LYS A 319 -37.12 -2.81 0.09
C LYS A 319 -35.76 -2.19 0.40
N ILE A 320 -34.73 -2.98 0.21
CA ILE A 320 -33.33 -2.56 0.32
C ILE A 320 -32.66 -2.86 -1.01
N ALA A 321 -31.92 -1.90 -1.55
CA ALA A 321 -30.95 -2.14 -2.61
C ALA A 321 -29.56 -2.12 -1.98
N PHE A 322 -28.69 -3.05 -2.33
CA PHE A 322 -27.34 -3.11 -1.76
C PHE A 322 -26.33 -3.68 -2.75
N VAL A 323 -25.08 -3.30 -2.56
CA VAL A 323 -23.95 -3.71 -3.39
C VAL A 323 -23.07 -4.66 -2.61
N SER A 324 -22.75 -5.81 -3.19
CA SER A 324 -21.81 -6.79 -2.62
C SER A 324 -20.85 -7.24 -3.72
N ARG A 325 -19.54 -7.09 -3.49
CA ARG A 325 -18.46 -7.37 -4.46
C ARG A 325 -18.75 -6.82 -5.88
N GLY A 326 -19.25 -5.58 -5.95
CA GLY A 326 -19.54 -4.92 -7.21
C GLY A 326 -20.84 -5.35 -7.90
N THR A 327 -21.61 -6.28 -7.33
CA THR A 327 -22.92 -6.69 -7.87
C THR A 327 -24.04 -6.00 -7.10
N LEU A 328 -25.02 -5.47 -7.82
CA LEU A 328 -26.21 -4.83 -7.25
C LEU A 328 -27.32 -5.87 -7.00
N PHE A 329 -27.88 -5.84 -5.79
CA PHE A 329 -28.99 -6.69 -5.36
C PHE A 329 -30.15 -5.85 -4.85
N VAL A 330 -31.35 -6.42 -4.88
CA VAL A 330 -32.52 -5.90 -4.18
C VAL A 330 -33.11 -6.98 -3.28
N SER A 331 -33.52 -6.60 -2.09
CA SER A 331 -34.29 -7.45 -1.17
C SER A 331 -35.54 -6.77 -0.63
N ASP A 332 -36.40 -7.55 0.02
CA ASP A 332 -37.36 -7.00 0.99
C ASP A 332 -36.63 -6.41 2.21
N ILE A 333 -37.35 -5.62 3.01
CA ILE A 333 -36.78 -4.90 4.17
C ILE A 333 -36.21 -5.83 5.25
N GLU A 334 -36.65 -7.09 5.30
CA GLU A 334 -36.15 -8.07 6.28
C GLU A 334 -34.91 -8.84 5.75
N GLY A 335 -34.50 -8.63 4.50
CA GLY A 335 -33.34 -9.28 3.89
C GLY A 335 -33.56 -10.75 3.54
N LYS A 336 -34.81 -11.18 3.33
CA LYS A 336 -35.18 -12.60 3.10
C LYS A 336 -35.30 -12.97 1.63
N PHE A 337 -35.86 -12.09 0.81
CA PHE A 337 -36.13 -12.32 -0.61
C PHE A 337 -35.19 -11.49 -1.46
N ILE A 338 -34.12 -12.08 -1.94
CA ILE A 338 -33.01 -11.37 -2.59
C ILE A 338 -32.94 -11.74 -4.07
N GLN A 339 -32.69 -10.74 -4.92
CA GLN A 339 -32.47 -10.92 -6.35
C GLN A 339 -31.28 -10.07 -6.83
N SER A 340 -30.41 -10.65 -7.65
CA SER A 340 -29.38 -9.90 -8.37
C SER A 340 -30.00 -9.06 -9.49
N ILE A 341 -29.57 -7.81 -9.60
CA ILE A 341 -30.06 -6.82 -10.57
C ILE A 341 -29.07 -6.64 -11.72
N THR A 342 -27.76 -6.70 -11.42
CA THR A 342 -26.69 -6.66 -12.42
C THR A 342 -26.04 -8.02 -12.61
N ASP A 343 -25.35 -8.22 -13.73
CA ASP A 343 -24.65 -9.47 -14.05
C ASP A 343 -23.31 -9.64 -13.31
N GLY A 344 -22.79 -8.56 -12.72
CA GLY A 344 -21.56 -8.56 -11.93
C GLY A 344 -20.27 -8.48 -12.74
N LYS A 345 -20.32 -8.28 -14.06
CA LYS A 345 -19.14 -8.15 -14.92
C LYS A 345 -18.39 -6.84 -14.70
N GLU A 346 -19.15 -5.77 -14.55
CA GLU A 346 -18.64 -4.45 -14.17
C GLU A 346 -18.96 -4.17 -12.71
N ARG A 347 -18.18 -3.28 -12.09
CA ARG A 347 -18.33 -2.96 -10.67
C ARG A 347 -19.36 -1.87 -10.45
N VAL A 348 -20.43 -2.21 -9.73
CA VAL A 348 -21.33 -1.24 -9.10
C VAL A 348 -20.68 -0.71 -7.81
N MET A 349 -20.82 0.59 -7.54
CA MET A 349 -20.24 1.23 -6.34
C MET A 349 -21.29 1.84 -5.43
N GLU A 350 -22.22 2.60 -6.00
CA GLU A 350 -23.26 3.33 -5.28
C GLU A 350 -24.63 3.02 -5.86
N VAL A 351 -25.67 3.03 -5.03
CA VAL A 351 -27.07 2.90 -5.45
C VAL A 351 -27.97 3.82 -4.64
N VAL A 352 -28.96 4.42 -5.31
CA VAL A 352 -30.04 5.20 -4.70
C VAL A 352 -31.39 4.86 -5.32
N TRP A 353 -32.44 4.85 -4.51
CA TRP A 353 -33.81 4.66 -4.96
C TRP A 353 -34.40 5.94 -5.54
N MET A 354 -35.24 5.80 -6.57
CA MET A 354 -36.12 6.87 -7.03
C MET A 354 -37.44 6.91 -6.26
N LYS A 355 -38.14 8.05 -6.37
CA LYS A 355 -39.41 8.35 -5.70
C LYS A 355 -40.51 7.31 -5.92
N ASP A 356 -40.49 6.61 -7.04
CA ASP A 356 -41.53 5.68 -7.46
C ASP A 356 -41.44 4.29 -6.79
N ASN A 357 -40.41 4.05 -5.97
CA ASN A 357 -40.10 2.77 -5.32
C ASN A 357 -39.82 1.61 -6.29
N LYS A 358 -39.54 1.92 -7.56
CA LYS A 358 -39.38 0.94 -8.65
C LYS A 358 -38.11 1.16 -9.46
N THR A 359 -37.56 2.37 -9.52
CA THR A 359 -36.33 2.64 -10.27
C THR A 359 -35.16 2.87 -9.33
N LEU A 360 -34.00 2.33 -9.72
CA LEU A 360 -32.71 2.56 -9.09
C LEU A 360 -31.87 3.43 -10.02
N VAL A 361 -31.14 4.38 -9.45
CA VAL A 361 -29.98 5.02 -10.08
C VAL A 361 -28.74 4.49 -9.37
N TYR A 362 -27.73 4.08 -10.12
CA TYR A 362 -26.53 3.47 -9.55
C TYR A 362 -25.29 3.80 -10.37
N SER A 363 -24.12 3.82 -9.76
CA SER A 363 -22.85 3.98 -10.46
C SER A 363 -22.32 2.62 -10.88
N GLN A 364 -21.79 2.51 -12.08
CA GLN A 364 -21.12 1.30 -12.59
C GLN A 364 -19.86 1.68 -13.36
N THR A 365 -18.82 0.85 -13.28
CA THR A 365 -17.63 0.96 -14.12
C THR A 365 -17.99 0.84 -15.60
N TYR A 366 -17.45 1.77 -16.39
CA TYR A 366 -17.59 1.85 -17.84
C TYR A 366 -16.26 2.35 -18.42
N ASN A 367 -15.57 1.50 -19.20
CA ASN A 367 -14.22 1.77 -19.73
C ASN A 367 -13.14 2.10 -18.66
N GLY A 368 -13.37 1.67 -17.41
CA GLY A 368 -12.52 1.94 -16.25
C GLY A 368 -13.02 3.09 -15.35
N TYR A 369 -13.99 3.88 -15.81
CA TYR A 369 -14.52 5.04 -15.08
C TYR A 369 -15.91 4.78 -14.50
N GLN A 370 -16.22 5.37 -13.35
CA GLN A 370 -17.54 5.30 -12.74
C GLN A 370 -18.53 6.20 -13.49
N ASN A 371 -19.65 5.63 -13.95
CA ASN A 371 -20.71 6.34 -14.66
C ASN A 371 -22.09 5.99 -14.10
N TRP A 372 -23.07 6.89 -14.26
CA TRP A 372 -24.42 6.68 -13.75
C TRP A 372 -25.28 5.87 -14.72
N PHE A 373 -26.04 4.92 -14.18
CA PHE A 373 -27.01 4.10 -14.89
C PHE A 373 -28.34 4.11 -14.13
N LYS A 374 -29.42 3.72 -14.82
CA LYS A 374 -30.71 3.41 -14.18
C LYS A 374 -31.26 2.07 -14.62
N ILE A 375 -32.00 1.42 -13.73
CA ILE A 375 -32.69 0.14 -14.00
C ILE A 375 -33.95 0.01 -13.13
N ASN A 376 -34.88 -0.85 -13.53
CA ASN A 376 -35.99 -1.27 -12.66
C ASN A 376 -35.48 -2.18 -11.54
N ALA A 377 -35.89 -1.92 -10.30
CA ALA A 377 -35.50 -2.66 -9.10
C ALA A 377 -35.97 -4.11 -9.06
N ASN A 378 -36.90 -4.52 -9.94
CA ASN A 378 -37.28 -5.93 -10.09
C ASN A 378 -36.37 -6.71 -11.07
N GLY A 379 -35.33 -6.07 -11.61
CA GLY A 379 -34.39 -6.66 -12.56
C GLY A 379 -34.95 -6.85 -13.98
N LYS A 380 -36.16 -6.37 -14.28
CA LYS A 380 -36.74 -6.45 -15.63
C LYS A 380 -36.32 -5.25 -16.48
N GLY A 381 -35.95 -5.53 -17.73
CA GLY A 381 -35.52 -4.52 -18.71
C GLY A 381 -33.99 -4.39 -18.77
N THR A 382 -33.52 -3.50 -19.64
CA THR A 382 -32.08 -3.25 -19.85
C THR A 382 -31.64 -2.01 -19.08
N PRO A 383 -30.46 -2.01 -18.43
CA PRO A 383 -29.87 -0.80 -17.89
C PRO A 383 -29.81 0.33 -18.91
N THR A 384 -30.14 1.56 -18.49
CA THR A 384 -29.95 2.76 -19.31
C THR A 384 -28.79 3.57 -18.75
N GLN A 385 -27.74 3.76 -19.55
CA GLN A 385 -26.61 4.62 -19.20
C GLN A 385 -27.04 6.09 -19.24
N LEU A 386 -26.71 6.83 -18.19
CA LEU A 386 -27.06 8.24 -18.00
C LEU A 386 -25.87 9.17 -18.27
N THR A 387 -24.64 8.70 -18.02
CA THR A 387 -23.40 9.42 -18.31
C THR A 387 -22.38 8.50 -18.99
N SER A 388 -21.48 9.07 -19.78
CA SER A 388 -20.40 8.33 -20.46
C SER A 388 -19.08 9.10 -20.39
N ASP A 389 -18.80 9.68 -19.22
CA ASP A 389 -17.64 10.52 -18.98
C ASP A 389 -16.36 9.66 -18.84
N ALA A 390 -15.23 10.19 -19.32
CA ALA A 390 -13.89 9.64 -19.10
C ALA A 390 -13.28 10.18 -17.79
N ARG A 391 -14.05 10.10 -16.70
CA ARG A 391 -13.71 10.53 -15.33
C ARG A 391 -14.71 9.90 -14.37
N ASN A 392 -14.36 9.79 -13.10
CA ASN A 392 -15.20 9.13 -12.11
C ASN A 392 -16.35 10.03 -11.63
N ASN A 393 -17.59 9.60 -11.86
CA ASN A 393 -18.81 10.17 -11.30
C ASN A 393 -19.20 9.42 -10.02
N ARG A 394 -19.26 10.14 -8.89
CA ARG A 394 -19.38 9.55 -7.54
C ARG A 394 -20.09 10.46 -6.55
N ASP A 395 -20.38 9.93 -5.36
CA ASP A 395 -20.90 10.64 -4.20
C ASP A 395 -22.28 11.28 -4.47
N ILE A 396 -23.25 10.48 -4.95
CA ILE A 396 -24.57 11.00 -5.33
C ILE A 396 -25.50 11.20 -4.13
N THR A 397 -26.12 12.38 -4.07
CA THR A 397 -27.15 12.72 -3.08
C THR A 397 -28.41 13.23 -3.77
N LEU A 398 -29.58 12.83 -3.27
CA LEU A 398 -30.89 13.28 -3.77
C LEU A 398 -31.44 14.42 -2.90
N ASN A 399 -32.18 15.34 -3.51
CA ASN A 399 -32.94 16.33 -2.76
C ASN A 399 -34.19 15.72 -2.12
N SER A 400 -34.83 16.43 -1.18
CA SER A 400 -35.93 15.89 -0.36
C SER A 400 -37.17 15.45 -1.14
N ASP A 401 -37.44 16.07 -2.30
CA ASP A 401 -38.57 15.70 -3.17
C ASP A 401 -38.23 14.62 -4.20
N MET A 402 -36.95 14.22 -4.27
CA MET A 402 -36.35 13.22 -5.17
C MET A 402 -36.54 13.56 -6.65
N THR A 403 -36.50 14.84 -7.01
CA THR A 403 -36.58 15.33 -8.40
C THR A 403 -35.21 15.72 -8.97
N LYS A 404 -34.21 15.92 -8.11
CA LYS A 404 -32.84 16.28 -8.50
C LYS A 404 -31.83 15.47 -7.68
N ALA A 405 -30.68 15.19 -8.29
CA ALA A 405 -29.51 14.68 -7.61
C ALA A 405 -28.31 15.60 -7.81
N VAL A 406 -27.35 15.54 -6.89
CA VAL A 406 -26.05 16.22 -6.98
C VAL A 406 -24.95 15.19 -6.77
N TYR A 407 -23.84 15.31 -7.48
CA TYR A 407 -22.71 14.40 -7.41
C TYR A 407 -21.41 15.09 -7.86
N ILE A 408 -20.26 14.46 -7.63
CA ILE A 408 -18.95 14.95 -8.09
C ILE A 408 -18.51 14.19 -9.34
N SER A 409 -17.98 14.92 -10.32
CA SER A 409 -17.42 14.36 -11.55
C SER A 409 -15.95 14.75 -11.71
N GLY A 410 -15.07 13.74 -11.78
CA GLY A 410 -13.64 13.96 -11.90
C GLY A 410 -13.02 14.62 -10.68
N ARG A 411 -11.96 15.40 -10.93
CA ARG A 411 -11.23 16.15 -9.91
C ARG A 411 -11.71 17.59 -9.72
N ASP A 412 -12.67 18.03 -10.53
CA ASP A 412 -12.95 19.44 -10.71
C ASP A 412 -14.41 19.89 -10.84
N GLU A 413 -15.40 18.99 -10.81
CA GLU A 413 -16.80 19.39 -11.06
C GLU A 413 -17.81 18.90 -10.01
N VAL A 414 -18.69 19.83 -9.59
CA VAL A 414 -19.97 19.48 -8.94
C VAL A 414 -21.07 19.55 -10.00
N ARG A 415 -21.84 18.47 -10.13
CA ARG A 415 -22.88 18.32 -11.15
C ARG A 415 -24.27 18.14 -10.55
N LEU A 416 -25.25 18.73 -11.20
CA LEU A 416 -26.68 18.54 -10.94
C LEU A 416 -27.25 17.58 -11.99
N LEU A 417 -28.05 16.61 -11.56
CA LEU A 417 -28.79 15.67 -12.40
C LEU A 417 -30.29 15.89 -12.19
N ASP A 418 -31.02 16.25 -13.24
CA ASP A 418 -32.49 16.25 -13.22
C ASP A 418 -32.99 14.80 -13.29
N LEU A 419 -33.77 14.34 -12.31
CA LEU A 419 -34.21 12.94 -12.23
C LEU A 419 -35.49 12.65 -13.03
N THR A 420 -36.05 13.66 -13.70
CA THR A 420 -37.17 13.52 -14.63
C THR A 420 -36.66 13.38 -16.06
N SER A 421 -35.77 14.27 -16.49
CA SER A 421 -35.17 14.25 -17.83
C SER A 421 -33.89 13.42 -17.92
N PHE A 422 -33.24 13.14 -16.79
CA PHE A 422 -31.91 12.53 -16.69
C PHE A 422 -30.80 13.37 -17.34
N THR A 423 -30.99 14.69 -17.42
CA THR A 423 -29.97 15.61 -17.92
C THR A 423 -29.00 15.98 -16.80
N SER A 424 -27.71 15.75 -17.01
CA SER A 424 -26.65 16.20 -16.10
C SER A 424 -26.01 17.50 -16.58
N LYS A 425 -25.76 18.43 -15.65
CA LYS A 425 -25.06 19.70 -15.92
C LYS A 425 -24.08 20.05 -14.79
N THR A 426 -22.95 20.62 -15.16
CA THR A 426 -21.99 21.20 -14.21
C THR A 426 -22.56 22.50 -13.65
N ILE A 427 -22.53 22.63 -12.32
CA ILE A 427 -22.99 23.83 -11.60
C ILE A 427 -21.82 24.56 -10.92
N VAL A 428 -20.74 23.84 -10.61
CA VAL A 428 -19.50 24.42 -10.08
C VAL A 428 -18.31 23.71 -10.71
N LYS A 429 -17.28 24.48 -11.05
CA LYS A 429 -15.95 24.00 -11.41
C LYS A 429 -14.92 24.58 -10.42
N ASP A 430 -14.26 23.74 -9.65
CA ASP A 430 -13.32 24.14 -8.58
C ASP A 430 -12.33 22.99 -8.29
N GLU A 431 -11.36 23.17 -7.41
CA GLU A 431 -10.42 22.11 -7.01
C GLU A 431 -11.07 21.17 -5.97
N ILE A 432 -11.58 20.01 -6.40
CA ILE A 432 -12.28 19.04 -5.52
C ILE A 432 -11.39 17.84 -5.17
N TRP A 433 -10.44 17.52 -6.07
CA TRP A 433 -9.69 16.26 -6.15
C TRP A 433 -10.58 15.06 -6.50
N ALA A 434 -10.01 14.02 -7.11
CA ALA A 434 -10.76 12.82 -7.53
C ALA A 434 -10.98 11.79 -6.40
N PHE A 435 -10.45 12.08 -5.21
CA PHE A 435 -10.61 11.33 -3.97
C PHE A 435 -10.31 12.24 -2.77
N GLN A 436 -10.57 11.79 -1.53
CA GLN A 436 -10.41 12.60 -0.31
C GLN A 436 -11.19 13.93 -0.35
N ASN A 437 -12.40 13.87 -0.90
CA ASN A 437 -13.40 14.93 -0.95
C ASN A 437 -14.56 14.63 0.00
N SER A 438 -15.40 15.63 0.25
CA SER A 438 -16.66 15.44 0.96
C SER A 438 -17.82 15.20 -0.02
N VAL A 439 -18.84 14.46 0.43
CA VAL A 439 -20.06 14.18 -0.35
C VAL A 439 -20.88 15.46 -0.50
N PRO A 440 -21.27 15.87 -1.73
CA PRO A 440 -22.11 17.05 -1.92
C PRO A 440 -23.55 16.75 -1.48
N SER A 441 -24.26 17.76 -0.97
CA SER A 441 -25.64 17.58 -0.49
C SER A 441 -26.52 18.80 -0.71
N PHE A 442 -27.83 18.57 -0.76
CA PHE A 442 -28.80 19.67 -0.84
C PHE A 442 -29.13 20.22 0.54
N SER A 443 -29.35 21.53 0.58
CA SER A 443 -30.07 22.16 1.69
C SER A 443 -31.48 21.55 1.88
N PRO A 444 -32.09 21.64 3.08
CA PRO A 444 -33.40 21.02 3.36
C PRO A 444 -34.56 21.42 2.42
N LYS A 445 -34.43 22.55 1.72
CA LYS A 445 -35.40 23.04 0.72
C LYS A 445 -34.94 22.85 -0.73
N GLY A 446 -33.74 22.35 -0.96
CA GLY A 446 -33.16 22.16 -2.29
C GLY A 446 -32.78 23.47 -3.00
N GLU A 447 -32.64 24.58 -2.27
CA GLU A 447 -32.25 25.90 -2.82
C GLU A 447 -30.73 26.00 -3.05
N TYR A 448 -29.96 25.42 -2.14
CA TYR A 448 -28.49 25.38 -2.17
C TYR A 448 -27.94 23.96 -2.26
N VAL A 449 -26.76 23.83 -2.86
CA VAL A 449 -25.85 22.68 -2.78
C VAL A 449 -24.69 23.02 -1.85
N LEU A 450 -24.37 22.14 -0.90
CA LEU A 450 -23.20 22.18 -0.01
C LEU A 450 -22.15 21.22 -0.52
N PHE A 451 -20.89 21.64 -0.54
CA PHE A 451 -19.76 20.84 -1.00
C PHE A 451 -18.46 21.37 -0.36
N THR A 452 -17.35 20.67 -0.58
CA THR A 452 -16.01 21.15 -0.22
C THR A 452 -15.13 21.32 -1.46
N ALA A 453 -14.20 22.29 -1.40
CA ALA A 453 -13.13 22.47 -2.36
C ALA A 453 -11.82 22.76 -1.62
N LYS A 454 -10.69 22.52 -2.27
CA LYS A 454 -9.36 22.60 -1.67
C LYS A 454 -8.79 24.02 -1.77
N ARG A 455 -8.21 24.51 -0.69
CA ARG A 455 -7.40 25.74 -0.64
C ARG A 455 -6.14 25.43 0.15
N ASN A 456 -4.97 25.56 -0.48
CA ASN A 456 -3.68 25.20 0.14
C ASN A 456 -3.70 23.78 0.76
N PHE A 457 -4.23 22.79 0.03
CA PHE A 457 -4.40 21.39 0.46
C PHE A 457 -5.43 21.14 1.59
N GLU A 458 -6.06 22.18 2.13
CA GLU A 458 -7.11 22.07 3.15
C GLU A 458 -8.51 22.15 2.53
N GLU A 459 -9.50 21.45 3.11
CA GLU A 459 -10.90 21.57 2.69
C GLU A 459 -11.56 22.82 3.26
N ASP A 460 -12.22 23.58 2.38
CA ASP A 460 -13.14 24.65 2.75
C ASP A 460 -14.58 24.26 2.44
N ILE A 461 -15.53 24.80 3.20
CA ILE A 461 -16.97 24.56 3.03
C ILE A 461 -17.57 25.62 2.13
N PHE A 462 -18.24 25.18 1.06
CA PHE A 462 -18.91 26.05 0.09
C PHE A 462 -20.39 25.74 0.00
N ILE A 463 -21.16 26.77 -0.36
CA ILE A 463 -22.53 26.59 -0.85
C ILE A 463 -22.68 27.18 -2.25
N HIS A 464 -23.54 26.57 -3.06
CA HIS A 464 -23.94 27.05 -4.37
C HIS A 464 -25.45 27.24 -4.43
N ASN A 465 -25.91 28.47 -4.71
CA ASN A 465 -27.31 28.77 -4.94
C ASN A 465 -27.70 28.36 -6.36
N ILE A 466 -28.58 27.37 -6.48
CA ILE A 466 -28.92 26.75 -7.78
C ILE A 466 -29.68 27.73 -8.69
N ALA A 467 -30.56 28.56 -8.12
CA ALA A 467 -31.40 29.46 -8.89
C ALA A 467 -30.63 30.69 -9.38
N LYS A 468 -29.72 31.21 -8.55
CA LYS A 468 -28.87 32.36 -8.87
C LYS A 468 -27.60 31.99 -9.63
N ASN A 469 -27.21 30.72 -9.60
CA ASN A 469 -25.93 30.23 -10.11
C ASN A 469 -24.73 30.95 -9.46
N GLU A 470 -24.78 31.11 -8.14
CA GLU A 470 -23.77 31.83 -7.34
C GLU A 470 -23.17 30.89 -6.30
N THR A 471 -21.84 30.87 -6.19
CA THR A 471 -21.10 30.06 -5.21
C THR A 471 -20.49 30.96 -4.13
N THR A 472 -20.50 30.51 -2.88
CA THR A 472 -19.98 31.24 -1.72
C THR A 472 -19.09 30.33 -0.88
N ASN A 473 -17.85 30.75 -0.60
CA ASN A 473 -16.98 30.13 0.40
C ASN A 473 -17.44 30.56 1.79
N LEU A 474 -17.71 29.62 2.69
CA LEU A 474 -18.19 29.89 4.05
C LEU A 474 -17.08 29.88 5.10
N THR A 475 -15.97 29.19 4.87
CA THR A 475 -14.93 29.00 5.91
C THR A 475 -13.66 29.77 5.60
N ASN A 476 -13.06 29.58 4.42
CA ASN A 476 -11.79 30.18 4.02
C ASN A 476 -10.73 30.14 5.13
N THR A 477 -10.48 28.95 5.69
CA THR A 477 -9.55 28.75 6.80
C THR A 477 -8.24 28.08 6.33
N GLY A 478 -7.19 28.15 7.15
CA GLY A 478 -5.91 27.47 6.90
C GLY A 478 -5.85 26.03 7.42
N VAL A 479 -7.01 25.42 7.69
CA VAL A 479 -7.17 24.07 8.26
C VAL A 479 -8.38 23.41 7.62
N SER A 480 -8.42 22.08 7.55
CA SER A 480 -9.55 21.39 6.90
C SER A 480 -10.84 21.46 7.72
N GLU A 481 -11.88 21.97 7.07
CA GLU A 481 -13.27 21.99 7.52
C GLU A 481 -14.07 20.98 6.66
N SER A 482 -14.07 19.71 7.06
CA SER A 482 -14.48 18.58 6.22
C SER A 482 -15.81 17.95 6.62
N ASN A 483 -16.34 17.10 5.74
CA ASN A 483 -17.61 16.37 5.93
C ASN A 483 -18.79 17.26 6.37
N PRO A 484 -19.09 18.36 5.64
CA PRO A 484 -20.14 19.27 6.05
C PRO A 484 -21.54 18.67 5.86
N TYR A 485 -22.47 18.96 6.76
CA TYR A 485 -23.81 18.41 6.79
C TYR A 485 -24.86 19.46 7.19
N TRP A 486 -25.97 19.54 6.45
CA TRP A 486 -27.06 20.47 6.76
C TRP A 486 -27.84 20.08 8.01
N SER A 487 -28.10 21.06 8.88
CA SER A 487 -29.21 20.93 9.82
C SER A 487 -30.55 20.77 9.10
N PRO A 488 -31.45 19.87 9.54
CA PRO A 488 -32.79 19.73 8.98
C PRO A 488 -33.64 21.01 9.04
N ASN A 489 -33.37 21.88 10.01
CA ASN A 489 -34.06 23.17 10.15
C ASN A 489 -33.46 24.29 9.26
N GLY A 490 -32.37 24.01 8.54
CA GLY A 490 -31.71 24.96 7.63
C GLY A 490 -31.02 26.14 8.32
N LYS A 491 -30.77 26.06 9.65
CA LYS A 491 -30.10 27.13 10.42
C LYS A 491 -28.60 26.93 10.56
N TYR A 492 -28.14 25.69 10.61
CA TYR A 492 -26.74 25.33 10.86
C TYR A 492 -26.13 24.46 9.77
N ILE A 493 -24.80 24.53 9.64
CA ILE A 493 -23.95 23.54 8.97
C ILE A 493 -23.08 22.89 10.03
N TYR A 494 -23.11 21.56 10.12
CA TYR A 494 -22.22 20.74 10.94
C TYR A 494 -21.02 20.28 10.13
N PHE A 495 -19.85 20.11 10.74
CA PHE A 495 -18.62 19.69 10.05
C PHE A 495 -17.60 19.09 11.02
N THR A 496 -16.57 18.45 10.47
CA THR A 496 -15.41 17.89 11.17
C THR A 496 -14.22 18.83 11.02
N SER A 497 -13.48 19.08 12.10
CA SER A 497 -12.30 19.97 12.04
C SER A 497 -11.29 19.73 13.15
N ASP A 498 -10.00 19.89 12.85
CA ASP A 498 -8.95 20.20 13.83
C ASP A 498 -8.60 21.67 13.68
N ARG A 499 -9.34 22.53 14.38
CA ARG A 499 -9.22 23.99 14.23
C ARG A 499 -7.87 24.58 14.65
N PHE A 500 -6.96 23.75 15.18
CA PHE A 500 -5.66 24.20 15.67
C PHE A 500 -4.48 23.68 14.86
N ASN A 501 -4.70 22.75 13.92
CA ASN A 501 -3.62 22.15 13.14
C ASN A 501 -4.06 21.97 11.68
N PRO A 502 -3.17 22.28 10.70
CA PRO A 502 -3.41 21.88 9.32
C PRO A 502 -3.51 20.36 9.23
N SER A 503 -4.33 19.87 8.30
CA SER A 503 -4.46 18.45 8.06
C SER A 503 -3.33 17.95 7.18
N TYR A 504 -2.88 18.70 6.18
CA TYR A 504 -1.83 18.22 5.29
C TYR A 504 -0.45 18.47 5.91
N PRO A 505 0.49 17.49 5.86
CA PRO A 505 0.39 16.15 5.27
C PRO A 505 -0.02 15.03 6.25
N LEU A 506 -0.25 15.34 7.53
CA LEU A 506 -0.44 14.36 8.61
C LEU A 506 -1.84 13.71 8.68
N GLY A 507 -2.81 14.28 7.98
CA GLY A 507 -4.23 14.13 8.28
C GLY A 507 -4.67 14.95 9.51
N LEU A 508 -5.98 14.92 9.77
CA LEU A 508 -6.56 15.53 10.97
C LEU A 508 -6.06 14.82 12.23
N GLN A 509 -5.38 15.54 13.12
CA GLN A 509 -4.73 14.97 14.30
C GLN A 509 -5.73 14.81 15.46
N ASN A 510 -6.46 15.89 15.76
CA ASN A 510 -7.43 15.96 16.86
C ASN A 510 -8.80 16.46 16.38
N PRO A 511 -9.43 15.83 15.37
CA PRO A 511 -10.69 16.30 14.83
C PRO A 511 -11.82 16.23 15.86
N SER A 512 -12.66 17.25 15.86
CA SER A 512 -13.91 17.34 16.62
C SER A 512 -15.07 17.76 15.71
N ILE A 513 -16.30 17.59 16.21
CA ILE A 513 -17.49 18.05 15.49
C ILE A 513 -17.80 19.48 15.90
N TYR A 514 -17.98 20.34 14.90
CA TYR A 514 -18.39 21.72 15.06
C TYR A 514 -19.67 21.99 14.27
N ARG A 515 -20.31 23.12 14.55
CA ARG A 515 -21.32 23.70 13.66
C ARG A 515 -21.21 25.22 13.64
N PHE A 516 -21.70 25.87 12.59
CA PHE A 516 -21.94 27.32 12.59
C PHE A 516 -23.37 27.63 12.17
N SER A 517 -23.91 28.73 12.70
CA SER A 517 -25.21 29.26 12.29
C SER A 517 -25.08 30.07 10.99
N LEU A 518 -26.02 29.90 10.06
CA LEU A 518 -26.09 30.61 8.78
C LEU A 518 -26.57 32.06 8.93
N ASP A 519 -27.23 32.41 10.03
CA ASP A 519 -27.55 33.79 10.40
C ASP A 519 -27.49 34.01 11.91
N TRP A 520 -27.59 35.26 12.36
CA TRP A 520 -27.76 35.59 13.77
C TRP A 520 -29.20 35.27 14.19
N THR A 521 -29.38 34.20 14.96
CA THR A 521 -30.69 33.76 15.45
C THR A 521 -30.67 33.60 16.97
N THR A 522 -31.77 33.95 17.64
CA THR A 522 -31.95 33.68 19.07
C THR A 522 -32.53 32.29 19.27
N ASP A 523 -32.26 31.70 20.42
CA ASP A 523 -33.01 30.54 20.89
C ASP A 523 -34.47 30.93 21.20
N PRO A 524 -35.40 29.97 21.12
CA PRO A 524 -36.79 30.20 21.55
C PRO A 524 -36.85 30.65 23.01
N PHE A 525 -37.74 31.59 23.33
CA PHE A 525 -37.94 32.04 24.71
C PHE A 525 -38.96 31.15 25.44
N LYS A 526 -38.70 30.85 26.73
CA LYS A 526 -39.65 30.12 27.57
C LYS A 526 -40.96 30.90 27.74
N SER A 527 -40.89 32.23 27.78
CA SER A 527 -42.05 33.13 27.81
C SER A 527 -42.97 32.90 26.62
N ASP A 528 -42.43 32.76 25.40
CA ASP A 528 -43.26 32.57 24.21
C ASP A 528 -44.03 31.24 24.23
N GLN A 529 -43.47 30.20 24.87
CA GLN A 529 -44.18 28.93 25.06
C GLN A 529 -45.21 29.03 26.19
N PHE A 530 -44.94 29.83 27.21
CA PHE A 530 -45.88 30.12 28.29
C PHE A 530 -47.07 30.93 27.77
N ASP A 531 -46.84 31.98 26.97
CA ASP A 531 -47.89 32.83 26.40
C ASP A 531 -48.84 32.03 25.50
N LYS A 532 -48.34 31.02 24.79
CA LYS A 532 -49.16 30.09 23.99
C LYS A 532 -50.20 29.31 24.82
N LEU A 533 -50.02 29.18 26.14
CA LEU A 533 -51.00 28.53 27.03
C LEU A 533 -52.28 29.36 27.17
N PHE A 534 -52.23 30.67 26.90
CA PHE A 534 -53.34 31.61 27.11
C PHE A 534 -54.00 32.05 25.79
N VAL A 535 -53.58 31.49 24.66
CA VAL A 535 -54.23 31.70 23.37
C VAL A 535 -55.44 30.76 23.26
N GLU A 536 -56.66 31.29 23.44
CA GLU A 536 -57.89 30.53 23.19
C GLU A 536 -57.95 30.08 21.72
N LYS A 537 -57.97 28.76 21.49
CA LYS A 537 -58.29 28.21 20.17
C LYS A 537 -59.74 28.56 19.86
N LYS A 538 -59.97 29.49 18.92
CA LYS A 538 -61.30 29.62 18.28
C LYS A 538 -61.65 28.29 17.62
N GLU A 539 -62.56 27.55 18.24
CA GLU A 539 -63.25 26.44 17.58
C GLU A 539 -64.06 27.04 16.42
N GLU A 540 -63.63 26.76 15.18
CA GLU A 540 -64.52 26.86 14.04
C GLU A 540 -65.65 25.84 14.23
N VAL A 541 -66.84 26.37 14.53
CA VAL A 541 -68.10 25.63 14.59
C VAL A 541 -68.32 24.95 13.24
N LYS A 542 -68.09 23.62 13.20
CA LYS A 542 -68.52 22.75 12.10
C LYS A 542 -70.05 22.75 12.01
N LYS A 543 -70.59 23.26 10.91
CA LYS A 543 -71.95 22.88 10.46
C LYS A 543 -71.91 21.43 9.96
N GLU A 544 -72.87 20.64 10.44
CA GLU A 544 -73.06 19.22 10.13
C GLU A 544 -73.23 18.94 8.61
N PRO A 545 -72.73 17.79 8.14
CA PRO A 545 -73.47 17.02 7.14
C PRO A 545 -73.83 15.62 7.65
N SER A 546 -75.00 15.18 7.21
CA SER A 546 -75.66 13.92 7.54
C SER A 546 -74.92 12.65 7.10
N LYS A 547 -75.13 11.59 7.88
CA LYS A 547 -74.63 10.20 7.81
C LYS A 547 -74.59 9.55 6.41
N LYS A 548 -73.39 9.13 5.97
CA LYS A 548 -73.02 7.74 5.64
C LYS A 548 -71.51 7.62 5.28
N ASP A 549 -70.98 6.45 5.58
CA ASP A 549 -69.65 5.89 5.27
C ASP A 549 -68.47 6.06 6.24
N LYS A 550 -67.94 4.89 6.62
CA LYS A 550 -66.81 4.61 7.53
C LYS A 550 -65.48 4.73 6.80
N LYS A 551 -64.53 5.53 7.32
CA LYS A 551 -63.09 5.23 7.54
C LYS A 551 -62.31 6.51 7.88
N ALA A 552 -61.18 6.31 8.57
CA ALA A 552 -60.13 7.27 8.97
C ALA A 552 -60.38 8.09 10.26
N LYS A 553 -59.77 7.62 11.36
CA LYS A 553 -59.32 8.47 12.47
C LYS A 553 -57.99 9.10 12.04
N GLU A 554 -58.00 10.34 11.59
CA GLU A 554 -56.79 11.17 11.48
C GLU A 554 -56.57 11.87 12.83
N THR A 555 -55.46 11.54 13.48
CA THR A 555 -54.87 12.35 14.55
C THR A 555 -54.37 13.64 13.92
N ALA A 556 -54.88 14.78 14.40
CA ALA A 556 -54.42 16.10 14.02
C ALA A 556 -52.92 16.25 14.35
N LYS A 557 -52.08 16.20 13.32
CA LYS A 557 -50.67 16.61 13.37
C LYS A 557 -50.63 18.12 13.59
N VAL A 558 -50.00 18.55 14.68
CA VAL A 558 -49.53 19.93 14.83
C VAL A 558 -48.43 20.12 13.80
N GLU A 559 -48.68 20.93 12.76
CA GLU A 559 -47.69 21.25 11.72
C GLU A 559 -46.49 21.97 12.34
N SER A 560 -45.28 21.45 12.08
CA SER A 560 -44.01 22.13 12.32
C SER A 560 -43.93 23.39 11.43
N PRO A 561 -43.33 24.49 11.89
CA PRO A 561 -43.27 25.73 11.13
C PRO A 561 -42.57 25.54 9.78
N LYS A 562 -43.26 25.89 8.68
CA LYS A 562 -42.71 25.87 7.32
C LYS A 562 -41.64 26.96 7.20
N ILE A 563 -40.37 26.57 7.10
CA ILE A 563 -39.25 27.45 6.70
C ILE A 563 -39.58 28.07 5.33
N SER A 564 -39.62 29.40 5.22
CA SER A 564 -40.00 30.12 4.00
C SER A 564 -38.87 30.26 2.98
N SER A 565 -37.62 30.39 3.43
CA SER A 565 -36.40 30.46 2.61
C SER A 565 -35.15 30.35 3.50
N ILE A 566 -34.06 29.74 3.03
CA ILE A 566 -32.79 29.72 3.79
C ILE A 566 -32.06 31.05 3.61
N LYS A 567 -31.83 31.76 4.73
CA LYS A 567 -31.06 33.00 4.76
C LYS A 567 -29.61 32.68 5.11
N VAL A 568 -28.69 33.09 4.25
CA VAL A 568 -27.24 32.95 4.46
C VAL A 568 -26.65 34.34 4.63
N ASN A 569 -26.14 34.59 5.83
CA ASN A 569 -25.38 35.77 6.18
C ASN A 569 -23.91 35.35 6.31
N THR A 570 -23.02 35.92 5.50
CA THR A 570 -21.59 35.60 5.51
C THR A 570 -20.78 36.45 6.48
N GLU A 571 -21.34 37.55 6.98
CA GLU A 571 -20.67 38.43 7.94
C GLU A 571 -20.45 37.70 9.28
N GLY A 572 -19.21 37.70 9.78
CA GLY A 572 -18.86 37.08 11.07
C GLY A 572 -19.22 35.59 11.18
N ILE A 573 -19.17 34.83 10.08
CA ILE A 573 -19.55 33.41 10.10
C ILE A 573 -18.65 32.55 10.99
N LEU A 574 -17.36 32.85 11.04
CA LEU A 574 -16.40 32.14 11.90
C LEU A 574 -16.62 32.42 13.39
N ASP A 575 -17.19 33.58 13.74
CA ASP A 575 -17.54 33.95 15.12
C ASP A 575 -18.72 33.13 15.65
N ARG A 576 -19.48 32.50 14.75
CA ARG A 576 -20.66 31.67 15.05
C ARG A 576 -20.36 30.19 15.10
N ILE A 577 -19.09 29.78 15.01
CA ILE A 577 -18.70 28.38 15.14
C ILE A 577 -18.75 27.96 16.62
N GLU A 578 -19.47 26.89 16.90
CA GLU A 578 -19.55 26.26 18.21
C GLU A 578 -19.12 24.79 18.16
N LEU A 579 -18.56 24.32 19.27
CA LEU A 579 -18.18 22.93 19.46
C LEU A 579 -19.43 22.10 19.77
N VAL A 580 -19.68 21.07 18.96
CA VAL A 580 -20.83 20.17 19.12
C VAL A 580 -20.49 19.00 20.02
N SER A 581 -19.29 18.45 19.92
CA SER A 581 -18.87 17.25 20.64
C SER A 581 -17.99 17.55 21.87
N ASP A 582 -17.78 16.58 22.76
CA ASP A 582 -17.16 16.85 24.07
C ASP A 582 -15.61 16.75 24.07
N ARG A 583 -14.95 16.82 22.89
CA ARG A 583 -13.46 16.75 22.69
C ARG A 583 -12.75 15.53 23.31
N PHE A 584 -13.44 14.40 23.43
CA PHE A 584 -12.81 13.13 23.80
C PHE A 584 -12.50 12.33 22.54
N GLY A 585 -11.22 11.96 22.37
CA GLY A 585 -10.74 11.27 21.18
C GLY A 585 -10.99 12.04 19.88
N ASN A 586 -10.76 11.36 18.75
CA ASN A 586 -11.01 11.86 17.42
C ASN A 586 -12.46 11.60 17.03
N GLN A 587 -13.17 12.64 16.60
CA GLN A 587 -14.59 12.64 16.30
C GLN A 587 -14.84 13.23 14.91
N TYR A 588 -15.60 12.55 14.06
CA TYR A 588 -15.72 12.91 12.64
C TYR A 588 -17.01 12.38 11.98
N ALA A 589 -17.24 12.84 10.75
CA ALA A 589 -18.35 12.47 9.87
C ALA A 589 -19.74 12.68 10.53
N PRO A 590 -20.13 13.94 10.81
CA PRO A 590 -21.44 14.23 11.37
C PRO A 590 -22.56 13.91 10.38
N MET A 591 -23.66 13.32 10.87
CA MET A 591 -24.87 13.02 10.11
C MET A 591 -26.08 13.46 10.93
N VAL A 592 -26.91 14.36 10.37
CA VAL A 592 -27.91 15.09 11.16
C VAL A 592 -29.33 14.82 10.67
N PHE A 593 -30.22 14.44 11.59
CA PHE A 593 -31.60 14.08 11.27
C PHE A 593 -32.60 14.78 12.19
N ALA A 594 -33.78 15.12 11.67
CA ALA A 594 -34.88 15.65 12.48
C ALA A 594 -35.63 14.53 13.18
N ASP A 595 -36.06 14.74 14.43
CA ASP A 595 -37.01 13.87 15.15
C ASP A 595 -38.07 14.76 15.82
N ASP A 596 -39.21 14.95 15.15
CA ASP A 596 -40.26 15.91 15.53
C ASP A 596 -39.72 17.35 15.73
N LYS A 597 -39.55 17.82 16.97
CA LYS A 597 -38.96 19.13 17.32
C LYS A 597 -37.47 19.05 17.67
N LYS A 598 -36.87 17.86 17.60
CA LYS A 598 -35.49 17.60 17.99
C LYS A 598 -34.59 17.48 16.78
N GLU A 599 -33.32 17.76 16.97
CA GLU A 599 -32.27 17.51 16.01
C GLU A 599 -31.28 16.49 16.59
N VAL A 600 -31.03 15.40 15.86
CA VAL A 600 -30.17 14.30 16.30
C VAL A 600 -28.93 14.26 15.41
N VAL A 601 -27.77 14.48 16.01
CA VAL A 601 -26.46 14.47 15.36
C VAL A 601 -25.76 13.16 15.66
N PHE A 602 -25.59 12.28 14.67
CA PHE A 602 -24.75 11.09 14.78
C PHE A 602 -23.32 11.44 14.36
N TYR A 603 -22.32 10.83 15.00
CA TYR A 603 -20.91 10.96 14.63
C TYR A 603 -20.11 9.74 15.07
N ASN A 604 -19.02 9.48 14.35
CA ASN A 604 -18.07 8.42 14.71
C ASN A 604 -17.03 8.98 15.68
N THR A 605 -16.60 8.19 16.65
CA THR A 605 -15.59 8.59 17.66
C THR A 605 -14.68 7.42 18.06
N ASN A 606 -13.46 7.69 18.51
CA ASN A 606 -12.58 6.69 19.15
C ASN A 606 -12.32 6.93 20.65
N GLN A 607 -13.19 7.71 21.31
CA GLN A 607 -13.00 8.17 22.69
C GLN A 607 -12.91 7.07 23.76
N GLU A 608 -13.32 5.83 23.45
CA GLU A 608 -13.24 4.69 24.38
C GLU A 608 -12.02 3.82 24.04
N ASN A 609 -10.88 4.13 24.64
CA ASN A 609 -9.63 3.36 24.50
C ASN A 609 -9.17 3.23 23.03
N GLY A 610 -9.43 4.23 22.19
CA GLY A 610 -9.07 4.22 20.78
C GLY A 610 -9.96 3.34 19.88
N LYS A 611 -10.97 2.66 20.43
CA LYS A 611 -11.91 1.83 19.64
C LYS A 611 -12.96 2.70 18.97
N GLY A 612 -13.25 2.42 17.70
CA GLY A 612 -14.26 3.14 16.94
C GLY A 612 -15.69 2.84 17.38
N ASN A 613 -16.47 3.87 17.69
CA ASN A 613 -17.86 3.79 18.14
C ASN A 613 -18.75 4.77 17.37
N LEU A 614 -20.06 4.51 17.37
CA LEU A 614 -21.09 5.44 16.91
C LEU A 614 -21.76 6.11 18.11
N TYR A 615 -21.78 7.43 18.10
CA TYR A 615 -22.43 8.25 19.12
C TYR A 615 -23.52 9.11 18.49
N LYS A 616 -24.46 9.57 19.32
CA LYS A 616 -25.45 10.58 18.96
C LYS A 616 -25.46 11.71 19.99
N LYS A 617 -25.82 12.92 19.56
CA LYS A 617 -26.14 14.06 20.43
C LYS A 617 -27.49 14.64 20.01
N VAL A 618 -28.39 14.86 20.98
CA VAL A 618 -29.76 15.32 20.72
C VAL A 618 -29.91 16.77 21.17
N TYR A 619 -30.42 17.63 20.29
CA TYR A 619 -30.79 19.01 20.56
C TYR A 619 -32.31 19.14 20.62
N GLU A 620 -32.82 19.73 21.70
CA GLU A 620 -34.24 20.00 21.94
C GLU A 620 -34.35 21.35 22.64
N ASP A 621 -35.35 22.15 22.27
CA ASP A 621 -35.56 23.45 22.88
C ASP A 621 -35.69 23.32 24.41
N PHE A 622 -35.02 24.22 25.14
CA PHE A 622 -35.06 24.30 26.61
C PHE A 622 -34.40 23.15 27.38
N GLU A 623 -33.80 22.17 26.68
CA GLU A 623 -33.09 21.03 27.27
C GLU A 623 -31.60 21.09 26.93
N ALA A 624 -30.74 20.67 27.86
CA ALA A 624 -29.31 20.58 27.59
C ALA A 624 -29.02 19.38 26.67
N PRO A 625 -28.21 19.53 25.60
CA PRO A 625 -27.93 18.44 24.69
C PRO A 625 -27.06 17.37 25.37
N LYS A 626 -27.42 16.10 25.18
CA LYS A 626 -26.73 14.95 25.78
C LYS A 626 -26.13 14.04 24.70
N ALA A 627 -24.88 13.66 24.90
CA ALA A 627 -24.20 12.67 24.06
C ALA A 627 -24.42 11.25 24.62
N GLU A 628 -24.78 10.31 23.75
CA GLU A 628 -25.06 8.92 24.11
C GLU A 628 -24.40 7.98 23.10
N LYS A 629 -23.80 6.89 23.61
CA LYS A 629 -23.31 5.80 22.77
C LYS A 629 -24.48 5.08 22.11
N VAL A 630 -24.38 4.86 20.81
CA VAL A 630 -25.35 4.10 20.01
C VAL A 630 -24.84 2.68 19.76
N PHE A 631 -23.56 2.54 19.39
CA PHE A 631 -22.97 1.25 19.05
C PHE A 631 -21.45 1.21 19.25
N ASP A 632 -20.91 -0.01 19.45
CA ASP A 632 -19.49 -0.29 19.68
C ASP A 632 -18.67 -0.38 18.38
N LYS A 633 -19.25 0.03 17.26
CA LYS A 633 -18.60 0.09 15.94
C LYS A 633 -18.97 1.39 15.22
N ARG A 634 -18.14 1.77 14.25
CA ARG A 634 -18.38 2.92 13.37
C ARG A 634 -19.41 2.60 12.30
N ALA A 635 -20.21 3.59 11.91
CA ALA A 635 -21.08 3.51 10.76
C ALA A 635 -20.46 4.25 9.57
N SER A 636 -20.38 3.59 8.41
CA SER A 636 -19.92 4.21 7.16
C SER A 636 -21.04 4.93 6.42
N GLN A 637 -22.30 4.54 6.64
CA GLN A 637 -23.48 5.15 6.03
C GLN A 637 -24.66 5.11 7.01
N LEU A 638 -25.46 6.18 7.05
CA LEU A 638 -26.74 6.23 7.75
C LEU A 638 -27.84 6.75 6.81
N GLN A 639 -28.98 6.08 6.82
CA GLN A 639 -30.17 6.44 6.06
C GLN A 639 -31.39 6.47 6.97
N LYS A 640 -32.19 7.52 6.86
CA LYS A 640 -33.48 7.63 7.57
C LYS A 640 -34.63 7.31 6.62
N ARG A 641 -35.57 6.46 7.08
CA ARG A 641 -36.90 6.28 6.46
C ARG A 641 -37.95 6.22 7.56
N ASP A 642 -38.92 7.13 7.50
CA ASP A 642 -39.90 7.36 8.58
C ASP A 642 -39.24 7.59 9.95
N LYS A 643 -39.52 6.74 10.94
CA LYS A 643 -38.94 6.79 12.29
C LYS A 643 -37.75 5.82 12.49
N LYS A 644 -37.37 5.08 11.44
CA LYS A 644 -36.29 4.10 11.47
C LYS A 644 -35.02 4.63 10.80
N MET A 645 -33.90 4.21 11.35
CA MET A 645 -32.57 4.37 10.81
C MET A 645 -32.10 3.04 10.26
N TYR A 646 -31.32 3.12 9.19
CA TYR A 646 -30.57 2.01 8.61
C TYR A 646 -29.11 2.42 8.52
N ALA A 647 -28.20 1.51 8.89
CA ALA A 647 -26.78 1.78 8.94
C ALA A 647 -25.97 0.70 8.23
N LEU A 648 -24.92 1.11 7.52
CA LEU A 648 -23.87 0.20 7.08
C LEU A 648 -22.76 0.22 8.15
N ILE A 649 -22.56 -0.92 8.80
CA ILE A 649 -21.59 -1.10 9.88
C ILE A 649 -20.88 -2.42 9.62
N ASP A 650 -19.55 -2.39 9.48
CA ASP A 650 -18.73 -3.60 9.31
C ASP A 650 -19.25 -4.51 8.18
N SER A 651 -19.50 -3.89 7.01
CA SER A 651 -20.04 -4.53 5.80
C SER A 651 -21.37 -5.26 5.96
N ASN A 652 -22.18 -4.85 6.94
CA ASN A 652 -23.51 -5.36 7.22
C ASN A 652 -24.52 -4.23 7.42
N ILE A 653 -25.79 -4.50 7.07
CA ILE A 653 -26.87 -3.53 7.24
C ILE A 653 -27.55 -3.76 8.59
N TYR A 654 -27.72 -2.69 9.36
CA TYR A 654 -28.43 -2.67 10.63
C TYR A 654 -29.64 -1.75 10.55
N SER A 655 -30.65 -1.99 11.40
CA SER A 655 -31.78 -1.09 11.60
C SER A 655 -31.99 -0.76 13.08
N PHE A 656 -32.51 0.44 13.37
CA PHE A 656 -32.85 0.87 14.73
C PHE A 656 -33.80 2.06 14.74
N GLU A 657 -34.41 2.36 15.88
CA GLU A 657 -35.20 3.58 16.06
C GLU A 657 -34.30 4.82 16.19
N LEU A 658 -34.66 5.90 15.49
CA LEU A 658 -33.92 7.16 15.49
C LEU A 658 -33.65 7.72 16.90
N SER A 659 -34.63 7.61 17.81
CA SER A 659 -34.57 8.25 19.13
C SER A 659 -33.87 7.41 20.21
N LYS A 660 -33.91 6.08 20.15
CA LYS A 660 -33.53 5.21 21.31
C LYS A 660 -32.93 3.82 20.98
N GLY A 661 -32.71 3.47 19.72
CA GLY A 661 -32.43 2.06 19.38
C GLY A 661 -30.97 1.62 19.51
N LYS A 662 -30.77 0.36 19.93
CA LYS A 662 -29.55 -0.41 19.66
C LYS A 662 -29.65 -0.95 18.23
N PRO A 663 -28.61 -0.82 17.37
CA PRO A 663 -28.62 -1.39 16.03
C PRO A 663 -28.87 -2.91 16.03
N GLU A 664 -29.86 -3.35 15.26
CA GLU A 664 -30.15 -4.76 15.01
C GLU A 664 -29.78 -5.13 13.58
N GLN A 665 -28.99 -6.19 13.40
CA GLN A 665 -28.51 -6.61 12.08
C GLN A 665 -29.66 -7.19 11.24
N ILE A 666 -29.80 -6.71 10.01
CA ILE A 666 -30.63 -7.35 8.98
C ILE A 666 -29.80 -8.48 8.37
N LYS A 667 -30.19 -9.73 8.66
CA LYS A 667 -29.43 -10.91 8.23
C LYS A 667 -29.69 -11.24 6.76
N ILE A 668 -28.75 -10.87 5.90
CA ILE A 668 -28.80 -11.11 4.46
C ILE A 668 -27.98 -12.36 4.13
N LYS A 669 -28.64 -13.53 4.20
CA LYS A 669 -28.03 -14.84 3.89
C LYS A 669 -28.24 -15.19 2.42
N HIS A 670 -27.27 -14.85 1.59
CA HIS A 670 -27.29 -15.14 0.15
C HIS A 670 -25.88 -15.37 -0.37
N SER A 671 -25.79 -16.13 -1.45
CA SER A 671 -24.57 -16.32 -2.21
C SER A 671 -24.85 -16.15 -3.71
N PHE A 672 -23.87 -15.64 -4.43
CA PHE A 672 -23.92 -15.46 -5.87
C PHE A 672 -22.61 -15.96 -6.50
N THR A 673 -22.60 -16.14 -7.81
CA THR A 673 -21.41 -16.58 -8.53
C THR A 673 -20.77 -15.46 -9.33
N LYS A 674 -19.44 -15.48 -9.41
CA LYS A 674 -18.63 -14.65 -10.31
C LYS A 674 -17.34 -15.41 -10.65
N ASN A 675 -16.76 -15.16 -11.81
CA ASN A 675 -15.45 -15.69 -12.17
C ASN A 675 -14.35 -14.62 -12.02
N LEU A 676 -13.12 -15.06 -11.81
CA LEU A 676 -11.98 -14.15 -11.59
C LEU A 676 -11.52 -13.48 -12.89
N SER A 677 -11.73 -14.11 -14.05
CA SER A 677 -11.35 -13.55 -15.35
C SER A 677 -12.06 -12.22 -15.64
N ASP A 678 -13.38 -12.16 -15.49
CA ASP A 678 -14.18 -10.94 -15.65
C ASP A 678 -13.78 -9.88 -14.60
N GLU A 679 -13.53 -10.32 -13.36
CA GLU A 679 -13.10 -9.42 -12.29
C GLU A 679 -11.72 -8.80 -12.57
N PHE A 680 -10.76 -9.58 -13.04
CA PHE A 680 -9.41 -9.13 -13.39
C PHE A 680 -9.43 -8.14 -14.56
N ASN A 681 -10.29 -8.37 -15.56
CA ASN A 681 -10.50 -7.42 -16.66
C ASN A 681 -11.02 -6.07 -16.14
N GLN A 682 -12.05 -6.09 -15.30
CA GLN A 682 -12.61 -4.89 -14.68
C GLN A 682 -11.56 -4.17 -13.81
N MET A 683 -10.81 -4.90 -13.00
CA MET A 683 -9.72 -4.38 -12.16
C MET A 683 -8.60 -3.71 -12.97
N TYR A 684 -8.26 -4.27 -14.14
CA TYR A 684 -7.25 -3.68 -15.02
C TYR A 684 -7.66 -2.29 -15.49
N TYR A 685 -8.89 -2.17 -15.99
CA TYR A 685 -9.39 -0.89 -16.50
C TYR A 685 -9.58 0.15 -15.39
N GLU A 686 -10.05 -0.26 -14.20
CA GLU A 686 -10.15 0.63 -13.03
C GLU A 686 -8.79 1.13 -12.53
N THR A 687 -7.77 0.27 -12.56
CA THR A 687 -6.41 0.65 -12.18
C THR A 687 -5.85 1.67 -13.17
N TRP A 688 -5.99 1.41 -14.47
CA TRP A 688 -5.52 2.32 -15.51
C TRP A 688 -6.20 3.70 -15.43
N ALA A 689 -7.54 3.72 -15.32
CA ALA A 689 -8.33 4.95 -15.26
C ALA A 689 -8.08 5.73 -13.95
N GLY A 690 -7.89 5.03 -12.83
CA GLY A 690 -7.58 5.68 -11.56
C GLY A 690 -6.24 6.42 -11.59
N VAL A 691 -5.22 5.86 -12.26
CA VAL A 691 -3.94 6.54 -12.46
C VAL A 691 -4.07 7.69 -13.45
N GLU A 692 -4.80 7.51 -14.56
CA GLU A 692 -5.04 8.57 -15.56
C GLU A 692 -5.59 9.85 -14.90
N GLU A 693 -6.57 9.69 -14.03
CA GLU A 693 -7.27 10.82 -13.43
C GLU A 693 -6.44 11.54 -12.33
N ASN A 694 -5.49 10.83 -11.70
CA ASN A 694 -4.86 11.23 -10.42
C ASN A 694 -3.33 11.28 -10.42
N PHE A 695 -2.64 10.89 -11.49
CA PHE A 695 -1.17 10.96 -11.52
C PHE A 695 -0.70 12.42 -11.46
N TYR A 696 0.34 12.68 -10.66
CA TYR A 696 0.74 14.05 -10.31
C TYR A 696 1.28 14.89 -11.47
N ASP A 697 1.89 14.25 -12.47
CA ASP A 697 2.42 14.88 -13.68
C ASP A 697 1.44 14.66 -14.83
N GLU A 698 0.81 15.73 -15.32
CA GLU A 698 -0.17 15.66 -16.41
C GLU A 698 0.39 15.10 -17.73
N THR A 699 1.73 15.03 -17.87
CA THR A 699 2.40 14.46 -19.04
C THR A 699 2.80 13.00 -18.84
N PHE A 700 2.51 12.39 -17.69
CA PHE A 700 2.86 11.01 -17.35
C PHE A 700 4.35 10.70 -17.52
N HIS A 701 5.23 11.64 -17.12
CA HIS A 701 6.68 11.58 -17.39
C HIS A 701 7.04 11.42 -18.88
N GLY A 702 6.20 11.90 -19.78
CA GLY A 702 6.35 11.77 -21.23
C GLY A 702 5.86 10.44 -21.81
N ILE A 703 5.21 9.58 -21.01
CA ILE A 703 4.66 8.30 -21.46
C ILE A 703 3.26 8.51 -22.05
N ASP A 704 3.00 7.92 -23.21
CA ASP A 704 1.64 7.85 -23.76
C ASP A 704 0.80 6.84 -22.96
N TRP A 705 0.16 7.33 -21.90
CA TRP A 705 -0.62 6.50 -21.00
C TRP A 705 -1.82 5.82 -21.68
N ASN A 706 -2.43 6.48 -22.67
CA ASN A 706 -3.52 5.89 -23.45
C ASN A 706 -3.03 4.72 -24.31
N LYS A 707 -1.85 4.82 -24.92
CA LYS A 707 -1.23 3.70 -25.62
C LYS A 707 -0.93 2.54 -24.68
N MET A 708 -0.46 2.80 -23.47
CA MET A 708 -0.18 1.74 -22.48
C MET A 708 -1.43 0.91 -22.16
N LYS A 709 -2.61 1.53 -22.10
CA LYS A 709 -3.90 0.83 -21.94
C LYS A 709 -4.08 -0.30 -22.93
N GLY A 710 -3.88 -0.04 -24.23
CA GLY A 710 -4.06 -1.04 -25.28
C GLY A 710 -2.91 -2.04 -25.32
N GLN A 711 -1.68 -1.58 -25.08
CA GLN A 711 -0.48 -2.40 -25.11
C GLN A 711 -0.50 -3.51 -24.04
N PHE A 712 -0.95 -3.23 -22.82
CA PHE A 712 -1.01 -4.27 -21.78
C PHE A 712 -2.31 -5.08 -21.81
N ALA A 713 -3.43 -4.50 -22.26
CA ALA A 713 -4.72 -5.19 -22.36
C ALA A 713 -4.67 -6.42 -23.28
N GLN A 714 -3.78 -6.44 -24.28
CA GLN A 714 -3.61 -7.61 -25.17
C GLN A 714 -3.19 -8.89 -24.44
N TYR A 715 -2.62 -8.78 -23.23
CA TYR A 715 -2.18 -9.93 -22.43
C TYR A 715 -3.22 -10.39 -21.41
N LEU A 716 -4.31 -9.63 -21.19
CA LEU A 716 -5.39 -10.02 -20.27
C LEU A 716 -5.98 -11.41 -20.58
N PRO A 717 -6.22 -11.80 -21.85
CA PRO A 717 -6.73 -13.14 -22.16
C PRO A 717 -5.77 -14.28 -21.79
N GLU A 718 -4.50 -13.97 -21.52
CA GLU A 718 -3.45 -14.94 -21.18
C GLU A 718 -3.18 -15.02 -19.66
N VAL A 719 -3.77 -14.12 -18.87
CA VAL A 719 -3.73 -14.16 -17.40
C VAL A 719 -4.47 -15.40 -16.92
N ASN A 720 -3.84 -16.21 -16.06
CA ASN A 720 -4.44 -17.44 -15.52
C ASN A 720 -4.43 -17.51 -14.00
N SER A 721 -3.74 -16.57 -13.34
CA SER A 721 -3.64 -16.49 -11.89
C SER A 721 -3.62 -15.04 -11.41
N ARG A 722 -3.86 -14.85 -10.11
CA ARG A 722 -3.72 -13.54 -9.47
C ARG A 722 -2.28 -13.02 -9.52
N ASN A 723 -1.29 -13.92 -9.50
CA ASN A 723 0.11 -13.56 -9.69
C ASN A 723 0.36 -12.98 -11.10
N ASP A 724 -0.24 -13.54 -12.16
CA ASP A 724 -0.11 -13.00 -13.52
C ASP A 724 -0.72 -11.58 -13.61
N LEU A 725 -1.87 -11.36 -12.97
CA LEU A 725 -2.46 -10.02 -12.86
C LEU A 725 -1.53 -9.05 -12.14
N ARG A 726 -0.90 -9.49 -11.03
CA ARG A 726 0.09 -8.67 -10.29
C ARG A 726 1.26 -8.30 -11.19
N ILE A 727 1.81 -9.24 -11.97
CA ILE A 727 2.90 -8.98 -12.90
C ILE A 727 2.45 -7.98 -13.98
N LEU A 728 1.30 -8.23 -14.61
CA LEU A 728 0.78 -7.38 -15.70
C LEU A 728 0.58 -5.93 -15.26
N LEU A 729 -0.08 -5.71 -14.12
CA LEU A 729 -0.37 -4.37 -13.63
C LEU A 729 0.87 -3.65 -13.11
N ASN A 730 1.78 -4.34 -12.42
CA ASN A 730 3.04 -3.71 -11.99
C ASN A 730 3.96 -3.35 -13.17
N ASP A 731 3.93 -4.10 -14.27
CA ASP A 731 4.66 -3.74 -15.48
C ASP A 731 4.05 -2.51 -16.17
N MET A 732 2.72 -2.45 -16.30
CA MET A 732 2.02 -1.28 -16.86
C MET A 732 2.31 -0.01 -16.05
N LEU A 733 2.18 -0.11 -14.72
CA LEU A 733 2.47 1.00 -13.80
C LEU A 733 3.97 1.38 -13.87
N GLY A 734 4.86 0.40 -13.95
CA GLY A 734 6.30 0.57 -14.03
C GLY A 734 6.78 1.40 -15.23
N GLU A 735 5.99 1.47 -16.31
CA GLU A 735 6.28 2.36 -17.44
C GLU A 735 6.32 3.84 -17.06
N LEU A 736 5.59 4.25 -16.03
CA LEU A 736 5.65 5.65 -15.58
C LEU A 736 7.01 6.00 -14.94
N GLY A 737 7.84 5.02 -14.57
CA GLY A 737 9.13 5.29 -13.90
C GLY A 737 9.01 6.04 -12.58
N SER A 738 7.81 6.04 -11.98
CA SER A 738 7.45 6.83 -10.81
C SER A 738 7.78 6.12 -9.50
N SER A 739 8.16 6.87 -8.49
CA SER A 739 8.13 6.42 -7.10
C SER A 739 6.69 6.19 -6.63
N HIS A 740 6.54 5.46 -5.51
CA HIS A 740 5.27 5.23 -4.84
C HIS A 740 4.16 4.66 -5.73
N LEU A 741 4.52 3.83 -6.71
CA LEU A 741 3.58 3.21 -7.62
C LEU A 741 3.72 1.68 -7.55
N GLY A 742 2.61 0.97 -7.55
CA GLY A 742 2.59 -0.48 -7.45
C GLY A 742 1.18 -1.02 -7.23
N PHE A 743 0.98 -2.29 -7.57
CA PHE A 743 -0.26 -3.02 -7.45
C PHE A 743 -0.10 -4.25 -6.56
N ASN A 744 -1.02 -4.42 -5.63
CA ASN A 744 -1.06 -5.52 -4.67
C ASN A 744 -2.41 -6.24 -4.74
N SER A 745 -2.37 -7.56 -4.55
CA SER A 745 -3.53 -8.42 -4.67
C SER A 745 -3.34 -9.66 -3.81
N SER A 746 -4.44 -10.19 -3.27
CA SER A 746 -4.47 -11.41 -2.47
C SER A 746 -5.84 -12.06 -2.59
N GLY A 747 -5.93 -13.39 -2.54
CA GLY A 747 -7.19 -14.11 -2.61
C GLY A 747 -7.13 -15.49 -1.98
N ASP A 748 -8.29 -16.14 -1.86
CA ASP A 748 -8.38 -17.50 -1.30
C ASP A 748 -7.65 -18.54 -2.16
N GLU A 749 -7.56 -18.29 -3.47
CA GLU A 749 -6.85 -19.12 -4.44
C GLU A 749 -5.32 -19.08 -4.33
N GLU A 750 -4.76 -18.12 -3.56
CA GLU A 750 -3.32 -18.04 -3.28
C GLU A 750 -2.97 -18.60 -1.89
N LYS A 751 -3.94 -19.09 -1.11
CA LYS A 751 -3.67 -19.63 0.23
C LYS A 751 -3.02 -21.00 0.16
N THR A 752 -1.84 -21.12 0.74
CA THR A 752 -1.20 -22.41 1.01
C THR A 752 -1.87 -23.10 2.20
N LYS A 753 -1.91 -24.43 2.17
CA LYS A 753 -2.50 -25.25 3.25
C LYS A 753 -1.66 -25.26 4.52
N LEU A 754 -0.33 -25.16 4.36
CA LEU A 754 0.65 -25.18 5.43
C LEU A 754 1.24 -23.78 5.64
N ASN A 755 1.43 -23.42 6.91
CA ASN A 755 1.99 -22.13 7.30
C ASN A 755 2.88 -22.32 8.54
N TYR A 756 4.19 -22.23 8.34
CA TYR A 756 5.19 -22.36 9.39
C TYR A 756 5.76 -21.01 9.77
N ARG A 757 6.09 -20.85 11.06
CA ARG A 757 6.63 -19.61 11.61
C ARG A 757 7.89 -19.88 12.41
N THR A 758 8.89 -19.02 12.21
CA THR A 758 10.13 -19.04 12.99
C THR A 758 9.98 -18.20 14.26
N TYR A 759 10.42 -18.76 15.36
CA TYR A 759 10.37 -18.19 16.70
C TYR A 759 11.77 -17.82 17.15
N GLU A 760 12.08 -16.54 17.03
CA GLU A 760 13.40 -15.99 17.34
C GLU A 760 13.58 -15.82 18.84
N THR A 761 14.83 -15.90 19.29
CA THR A 761 15.16 -15.87 20.73
C THR A 761 15.89 -14.60 21.14
N GLY A 762 16.43 -13.85 20.17
CA GLY A 762 17.40 -12.79 20.43
C GLY A 762 18.87 -13.24 20.41
N ILE A 763 19.12 -14.53 20.23
CA ILE A 763 20.46 -15.09 20.14
C ILE A 763 20.95 -14.98 18.71
N VAL A 764 22.15 -14.42 18.51
CA VAL A 764 22.83 -14.41 17.22
C VAL A 764 23.91 -15.49 17.27
N PHE A 765 23.77 -16.48 16.39
CA PHE A 765 24.71 -17.60 16.27
C PHE A 765 25.81 -17.27 15.27
N SER A 766 26.97 -17.90 15.44
CA SER A 766 28.10 -17.76 14.53
C SER A 766 27.79 -18.27 13.13
N ALA A 767 28.17 -17.50 12.11
CA ALA A 767 28.02 -17.90 10.71
C ALA A 767 28.86 -19.15 10.34
N ASP A 768 30.04 -19.32 10.98
CA ASP A 768 30.94 -20.46 10.73
C ASP A 768 30.62 -21.68 11.61
N LYS A 769 30.02 -21.44 12.78
CA LYS A 769 29.65 -22.47 13.76
C LYS A 769 28.19 -22.27 14.17
N PRO A 770 27.24 -22.79 13.38
CA PRO A 770 25.83 -22.38 13.45
C PRO A 770 25.13 -22.68 14.77
N TYR A 771 25.66 -23.58 15.61
CA TYR A 771 25.11 -23.88 16.93
C TYR A 771 25.83 -23.14 18.07
N GLN A 772 26.90 -22.40 17.79
CA GLN A 772 27.63 -21.62 18.78
C GLN A 772 27.08 -20.20 18.85
N VAL A 773 26.77 -19.73 20.06
CA VAL A 773 26.35 -18.35 20.32
C VAL A 773 27.52 -17.41 20.00
N GLU A 774 27.32 -16.49 19.06
CA GLU A 774 28.27 -15.42 18.79
C GLU A 774 28.05 -14.25 19.75
N ARG A 775 26.79 -13.83 19.88
CA ARG A 775 26.38 -12.71 20.73
C ARG A 775 24.87 -12.73 20.99
N ILE A 776 24.44 -11.85 21.89
CA ILE A 776 23.03 -11.65 22.23
C ILE A 776 22.59 -10.28 21.74
N ALA A 777 21.51 -10.23 20.96
CA ALA A 777 20.95 -8.98 20.45
C ALA A 777 20.42 -8.13 21.59
N ARG A 778 20.79 -6.85 21.60
CA ARG A 778 20.38 -5.91 22.65
C ARG A 778 18.86 -5.79 22.76
N LYS A 779 18.32 -5.68 23.99
CA LYS A 779 16.87 -5.60 24.30
C LYS A 779 16.04 -6.82 23.87
N SER A 780 16.67 -7.90 23.45
CA SER A 780 15.97 -9.14 23.14
C SER A 780 15.58 -9.92 24.41
N PRO A 781 14.70 -10.94 24.31
CA PRO A 781 14.39 -11.82 25.44
C PRO A 781 15.65 -12.47 26.04
N ALA A 782 16.59 -12.92 25.21
CA ALA A 782 17.85 -13.50 25.66
C ALA A 782 18.81 -12.49 26.33
N TYR A 783 18.57 -11.17 26.20
CA TYR A 783 19.37 -10.12 26.83
C TYR A 783 18.95 -9.84 28.29
N ALA A 784 17.85 -10.43 28.76
CA ALA A 784 17.39 -10.25 30.13
C ALA A 784 18.41 -10.79 31.15
N THR A 785 18.55 -10.10 32.29
CA THR A 785 19.61 -10.38 33.27
C THR A 785 19.49 -11.71 34.00
N ASP A 786 18.29 -12.28 34.03
CA ASP A 786 17.95 -13.57 34.63
C ASP A 786 18.04 -14.74 33.64
N ILE A 787 18.42 -14.48 32.38
CA ILE A 787 18.64 -15.50 31.36
C ILE A 787 20.14 -15.85 31.27
N ASP A 788 20.49 -17.11 31.54
CA ASP A 788 21.88 -17.59 31.53
C ASP A 788 22.25 -18.12 30.13
N VAL A 789 22.66 -17.21 29.24
CA VAL A 789 23.26 -17.51 27.93
C VAL A 789 24.43 -16.57 27.69
N GLN A 790 25.55 -17.08 27.19
CA GLN A 790 26.78 -16.32 26.97
C GLN A 790 27.37 -16.60 25.58
N PRO A 791 28.15 -15.64 25.02
CA PRO A 791 28.99 -15.91 23.87
C PRO A 791 29.85 -17.16 24.08
N ASN A 792 29.98 -17.96 23.02
CA ASN A 792 30.64 -19.27 22.95
C ASN A 792 29.88 -20.47 23.50
N ASP A 793 28.71 -20.29 24.11
CA ASP A 793 27.83 -21.40 24.47
C ASP A 793 27.43 -22.18 23.20
N VAL A 794 27.44 -23.52 23.26
CA VAL A 794 27.05 -24.38 22.13
C VAL A 794 25.67 -24.96 22.39
N LEU A 795 24.70 -24.66 21.55
CA LEU A 795 23.34 -25.19 21.65
C LEU A 795 23.37 -26.72 21.46
N ILE A 796 22.83 -27.46 22.42
CA ILE A 796 22.76 -28.93 22.39
C ILE A 796 21.33 -29.48 22.44
N LYS A 797 20.35 -28.71 22.95
CA LYS A 797 18.92 -29.10 22.92
C LYS A 797 18.01 -27.89 22.71
N VAL A 798 16.90 -28.09 22.00
CA VAL A 798 15.76 -27.16 21.88
C VAL A 798 14.50 -27.90 22.30
N ASN A 799 13.74 -27.36 23.25
CA ASN A 799 12.55 -27.98 23.84
C ASN A 799 12.79 -29.45 24.27
N GLY A 800 13.98 -29.72 24.83
CA GLY A 800 14.41 -31.05 25.25
C GLY A 800 14.86 -31.98 24.12
N GLN A 801 14.62 -31.63 22.85
CA GLN A 801 15.12 -32.37 21.69
C GLN A 801 16.61 -32.07 21.49
N LYS A 802 17.44 -33.13 21.48
CA LYS A 802 18.87 -33.00 21.15
C LYS A 802 19.04 -32.53 19.71
N VAL A 803 19.89 -31.53 19.50
CA VAL A 803 20.21 -31.03 18.15
C VAL A 803 21.26 -31.91 17.48
N ASP A 804 21.19 -32.01 16.15
CA ASP A 804 22.24 -32.55 15.30
C ASP A 804 22.91 -31.39 14.55
N GLU A 805 24.20 -31.18 14.78
CA GLU A 805 24.98 -30.08 14.18
C GLU A 805 25.04 -30.13 12.65
N LYS A 806 24.69 -31.27 12.04
CA LYS A 806 24.65 -31.45 10.58
C LYS A 806 23.34 -31.01 9.94
N ILE A 807 22.29 -30.78 10.74
CA ILE A 807 20.97 -30.37 10.23
C ILE A 807 20.88 -28.84 10.26
N ASN A 808 19.98 -28.28 9.46
CA ASN A 808 19.66 -26.86 9.53
C ASN A 808 19.07 -26.51 10.91
N ARG A 809 19.73 -25.63 11.66
CA ARG A 809 19.33 -25.18 12.99
C ARG A 809 17.90 -24.63 13.01
N ASP A 810 17.48 -23.94 11.96
CA ASP A 810 16.20 -23.23 11.94
C ASP A 810 15.01 -24.22 11.98
N THR A 811 15.22 -25.49 11.63
CA THR A 811 14.22 -26.57 11.82
C THR A 811 13.77 -26.72 13.27
N TYR A 812 14.64 -26.41 14.24
CA TYR A 812 14.32 -26.47 15.66
C TYR A 812 13.58 -25.23 16.18
N PHE A 813 13.50 -24.17 15.38
CA PHE A 813 12.88 -22.88 15.73
C PHE A 813 11.64 -22.56 14.89
N THR A 814 11.31 -23.40 13.92
CA THR A 814 10.19 -23.19 13.01
C THR A 814 9.07 -24.20 13.27
N PHE A 815 7.86 -23.69 13.53
CA PHE A 815 6.71 -24.49 13.94
C PHE A 815 5.44 -24.06 13.22
N ALA A 816 4.52 -25.01 13.01
CA ALA A 816 3.19 -24.74 12.46
C ALA A 816 2.23 -24.12 13.51
N ASN A 817 2.46 -24.39 14.80
CA ASN A 817 1.67 -23.85 15.90
C ASN A 817 2.38 -22.68 16.61
N SER A 818 1.61 -21.91 17.38
CA SER A 818 2.16 -20.87 18.26
C SER A 818 3.06 -21.46 19.34
N GLN A 819 4.19 -20.78 19.60
CA GLN A 819 5.08 -21.08 20.71
C GLN A 819 5.07 -19.91 21.68
N ASP A 820 4.55 -20.13 22.89
CA ASP A 820 4.57 -19.11 23.95
C ASP A 820 5.92 -19.09 24.68
N GLU A 821 6.66 -20.20 24.65
CA GLU A 821 7.95 -20.36 25.31
C GLU A 821 8.86 -21.33 24.56
N ILE A 822 10.18 -21.15 24.68
CA ILE A 822 11.20 -22.07 24.17
C ILE A 822 12.20 -22.35 25.30
N THR A 823 12.57 -23.62 25.46
CA THR A 823 13.65 -24.06 26.35
C THR A 823 14.89 -24.41 25.54
N LEU A 824 16.03 -23.85 25.90
CA LEU A 824 17.32 -24.07 25.25
C LEU A 824 18.30 -24.67 26.24
N THR A 825 19.00 -25.73 25.85
CA THR A 825 20.13 -26.27 26.62
C THR A 825 21.42 -26.02 25.85
N PHE A 826 22.38 -25.40 26.51
CA PHE A 826 23.71 -25.14 25.98
C PHE A 826 24.78 -25.96 26.70
N ASN A 827 25.88 -26.25 26.02
CA ASN A 827 27.12 -26.72 26.61
C ASN A 827 28.09 -25.54 26.79
N ARG A 828 28.42 -25.23 28.05
CA ARG A 828 29.43 -24.24 28.44
C ARG A 828 30.59 -24.95 29.13
N GLY A 829 31.68 -25.17 28.42
CA GLY A 829 32.89 -25.80 28.99
C GLY A 829 32.66 -27.19 29.59
N GLY A 830 31.74 -27.98 29.02
CA GLY A 830 31.37 -29.32 29.49
C GLY A 830 30.18 -29.35 30.46
N LYS A 831 29.61 -28.20 30.83
CA LYS A 831 28.43 -28.10 31.70
C LYS A 831 27.18 -27.78 30.89
N GLU A 832 26.07 -28.46 31.18
CA GLU A 832 24.77 -28.11 30.61
C GLU A 832 24.20 -26.86 31.31
N ILE A 833 23.83 -25.85 30.53
CA ILE A 833 23.15 -24.63 30.95
C ILE A 833 21.74 -24.68 30.35
N ASN A 834 20.70 -24.60 31.18
CA ASN A 834 19.31 -24.62 30.73
C ASN A 834 18.71 -23.22 30.86
N THR A 835 18.16 -22.70 29.78
CA THR A 835 17.52 -21.39 29.71
C THR A 835 16.12 -21.54 29.13
N LYS A 836 15.17 -20.75 29.63
CA LYS A 836 13.80 -20.67 29.12
C LYS A 836 13.48 -19.21 28.80
N LEU A 837 12.90 -18.96 27.64
CA LEU A 837 12.55 -17.60 27.20
C LEU A 837 11.26 -17.57 26.40
N HIS A 838 10.62 -16.39 26.34
CA HIS A 838 9.52 -16.11 25.43
C HIS A 838 10.09 -15.73 24.06
N PRO A 839 9.79 -16.47 22.98
CA PRO A 839 10.28 -16.11 21.67
C PRO A 839 9.60 -14.85 21.12
N ILE A 840 10.22 -14.27 20.10
CA ILE A 840 9.74 -13.10 19.35
C ILE A 840 9.60 -13.44 17.86
N SER A 841 8.89 -12.62 17.10
CA SER A 841 8.78 -12.79 15.65
C SER A 841 10.09 -12.44 14.93
N SER A 842 10.34 -13.00 13.74
CA SER A 842 11.52 -12.61 12.92
C SER A 842 11.48 -11.13 12.53
N SER A 843 10.30 -10.52 12.37
CA SER A 843 10.19 -9.06 12.17
C SER A 843 10.69 -8.26 13.37
N THR A 844 10.43 -8.73 14.59
CA THR A 844 10.93 -8.11 15.82
C THR A 844 12.45 -8.29 15.94
N MET A 845 12.96 -9.49 15.65
CA MET A 845 14.41 -9.77 15.67
C MET A 845 15.17 -8.88 14.69
N LYS A 846 14.70 -8.74 13.45
CA LYS A 846 15.27 -7.81 12.46
C LYS A 846 15.27 -6.36 12.97
N SER A 847 14.18 -5.92 13.62
CA SER A 847 14.13 -4.58 14.22
C SER A 847 15.16 -4.37 15.34
N LEU A 848 15.41 -5.40 16.16
CA LEU A 848 16.42 -5.38 17.23
C LEU A 848 17.84 -5.31 16.67
N LEU A 849 18.15 -6.05 15.59
CA LEU A 849 19.44 -5.97 14.90
C LEU A 849 19.70 -4.55 14.35
N TYR A 850 18.66 -3.93 13.80
CA TYR A 850 18.72 -2.52 13.37
C TYR A 850 18.94 -1.57 14.57
N ASP A 851 18.18 -1.73 15.66
CA ASP A 851 18.35 -0.92 16.87
C ASP A 851 19.75 -1.02 17.47
N GLU A 852 20.37 -2.19 17.37
CA GLU A 852 21.74 -2.41 17.80
C GLU A 852 22.77 -1.69 16.91
N TRP A 853 22.57 -1.66 15.59
CA TRP A 853 23.36 -0.84 14.68
C TRP A 853 23.24 0.65 15.03
N ILE A 854 22.02 1.14 15.29
CA ILE A 854 21.78 2.54 15.71
C ILE A 854 22.50 2.82 17.03
N HIS A 855 22.40 1.92 18.00
CA HIS A 855 23.07 2.04 19.28
C HIS A 855 24.60 2.11 19.13
N THR A 856 25.17 1.27 18.27
CA THR A 856 26.61 1.23 17.98
C THR A 856 27.07 2.56 17.38
N ASN A 857 26.29 3.17 16.47
CA ASN A 857 26.58 4.49 15.94
C ASN A 857 26.51 5.59 17.01
N LYS A 858 25.52 5.54 17.91
CA LYS A 858 25.44 6.46 19.06
C LYS A 858 26.69 6.36 19.94
N GLN A 859 27.17 5.14 20.21
CA GLN A 859 28.42 4.94 20.96
C GLN A 859 29.64 5.47 20.20
N ARG A 860 29.72 5.25 18.89
CA ARG A 860 30.78 5.78 18.02
C ARG A 860 30.82 7.32 18.06
N VAL A 861 29.67 7.99 17.94
CA VAL A 861 29.59 9.46 18.09
C VAL A 861 30.03 9.91 19.47
N ASN A 862 29.59 9.23 20.53
CA ASN A 862 30.03 9.56 21.89
C ASN A 862 31.55 9.41 22.04
N GLN A 863 32.14 8.35 21.51
CA GLN A 863 33.59 8.14 21.57
C GLN A 863 34.35 9.20 20.77
N LEU A 864 33.99 9.42 19.50
CA LEU A 864 34.69 10.34 18.60
C LEU A 864 34.55 11.81 19.02
N SER A 865 33.44 12.18 19.65
CA SER A 865 33.17 13.55 20.10
C SER A 865 33.52 13.81 21.57
N ASN A 866 34.06 12.84 22.30
CA ASN A 866 34.18 12.89 23.76
C ASN A 866 32.85 13.23 24.45
N ASN A 867 31.77 12.60 23.99
CA ASN A 867 30.41 12.74 24.47
C ASN A 867 29.85 14.17 24.32
N ARG A 868 30.34 14.98 23.39
CA ARG A 868 29.90 16.38 23.17
C ARG A 868 28.76 16.54 22.18
N ILE A 869 28.49 15.55 21.33
CA ILE A 869 27.47 15.62 20.27
C ILE A 869 26.26 14.75 20.65
N ALA A 870 25.04 15.26 20.45
CA ALA A 870 23.80 14.50 20.50
C ALA A 870 23.61 13.76 19.18
N TYR A 871 23.25 12.47 19.25
CA TYR A 871 22.95 11.66 18.06
C TYR A 871 21.52 11.14 18.15
N SER A 872 20.74 11.42 17.11
CA SER A 872 19.40 10.87 16.92
C SER A 872 19.31 10.25 15.53
N TYR A 873 18.68 9.10 15.46
CA TYR A 873 18.43 8.38 14.22
C TYR A 873 16.92 8.17 14.07
N MET A 874 16.38 8.39 12.88
CA MET A 874 14.97 8.09 12.58
C MET A 874 14.92 7.02 11.49
N LYS A 875 14.34 5.85 11.80
CA LYS A 875 14.21 4.74 10.84
C LYS A 875 13.26 5.06 9.68
N ASN A 876 12.28 5.91 9.95
CA ASN A 876 11.28 6.41 9.02
C ASN A 876 10.74 7.75 9.56
N MET A 877 9.82 8.39 8.85
CA MET A 877 9.23 9.68 9.22
C MET A 877 7.79 9.51 9.73
N THR A 878 7.55 8.53 10.58
CA THR A 878 6.23 8.29 11.21
C THR A 878 6.15 8.88 12.61
N SER A 879 4.94 9.02 13.17
CA SER A 879 4.75 9.56 14.52
C SER A 879 5.54 8.81 15.63
N PRO A 880 5.62 7.47 15.65
CA PRO A 880 6.48 6.77 16.61
C PRO A 880 7.96 7.14 16.54
N GLU A 881 8.51 7.36 15.34
CA GLU A 881 9.90 7.80 15.18
C GLU A 881 10.07 9.28 15.52
N LEU A 882 9.06 10.13 15.28
CA LEU A 882 9.03 11.50 15.79
C LEU A 882 9.09 11.52 17.33
N ASP A 883 8.29 10.69 17.99
CA ASP A 883 8.32 10.56 19.45
C ASP A 883 9.70 10.10 19.93
N ARG A 884 10.32 9.14 19.23
CA ARG A 884 11.69 8.70 19.54
C ARG A 884 12.70 9.83 19.37
N PHE A 885 12.65 10.58 18.27
CA PHE A 885 13.50 11.75 18.03
C PHE A 885 13.36 12.78 19.14
N LEU A 886 12.12 13.14 19.51
CA LEU A 886 11.87 14.09 20.59
C LEU A 886 12.40 13.57 21.94
N LEU A 887 12.23 12.29 22.25
CA LEU A 887 12.81 11.67 23.45
C LEU A 887 14.34 11.68 23.44
N ASP A 888 14.98 11.43 22.30
CA ASP A 888 16.43 11.55 22.14
C ASP A 888 16.89 13.00 22.38
N MET A 889 16.11 14.00 21.94
CA MET A 889 16.37 15.42 22.22
C MET A 889 16.19 15.75 23.70
N VAL A 890 15.15 15.24 24.37
CA VAL A 890 14.98 15.38 25.83
C VAL A 890 16.16 14.77 26.58
N GLU A 891 16.63 13.60 26.17
CA GLU A 891 17.74 12.88 26.80
C GLU A 891 19.09 13.62 26.62
N GLN A 892 19.33 14.19 25.44
CA GLN A 892 20.68 14.59 25.03
C GLN A 892 20.84 16.08 24.77
N GLU A 893 19.90 16.75 24.09
CA GLU A 893 20.13 18.06 23.45
C GLU A 893 20.65 19.09 24.45
N ALA A 894 20.00 19.24 25.60
CA ALA A 894 20.34 20.25 26.60
C ALA A 894 21.78 20.13 27.17
N ASN A 895 22.38 18.93 27.14
CA ASN A 895 23.70 18.65 27.73
C ASN A 895 24.80 18.45 26.68
N LYS A 896 24.50 18.71 25.41
CA LYS A 896 25.40 18.50 24.27
C LYS A 896 25.59 19.81 23.50
N GLU A 897 26.73 19.92 22.82
CA GLU A 897 27.21 21.13 22.15
C GLU A 897 26.88 21.15 20.65
N GLY A 898 26.44 20.02 20.08
CA GLY A 898 25.99 19.90 18.69
C GLY A 898 25.05 18.72 18.48
N VAL A 899 24.38 18.66 17.32
CA VAL A 899 23.36 17.64 17.01
C VAL A 899 23.64 16.98 15.65
N ILE A 900 23.62 15.65 15.61
CA ILE A 900 23.51 14.86 14.40
C ILE A 900 22.11 14.27 14.34
N LEU A 901 21.34 14.64 13.30
CA LEU A 901 20.15 13.90 12.89
C LEU A 901 20.55 13.00 11.72
N ASP A 902 20.40 11.69 11.89
CA ASP A 902 20.74 10.71 10.87
C ASP A 902 19.48 10.11 10.25
N LEU A 903 19.29 10.40 8.95
CA LEU A 903 18.19 9.93 8.12
C LEU A 903 18.67 8.97 7.01
N ARG A 904 19.90 8.46 7.07
CA ARG A 904 20.38 7.43 6.14
C ARG A 904 19.46 6.21 6.23
N TYR A 905 19.08 5.59 5.12
CA TYR A 905 18.15 4.46 5.06
C TYR A 905 16.72 4.72 5.58
N ASN A 906 16.35 5.98 5.80
CA ASN A 906 15.02 6.34 6.27
C ASN A 906 13.96 6.08 5.18
N THR A 907 12.88 5.38 5.54
CA THR A 907 11.84 4.94 4.59
C THR A 907 10.66 5.90 4.41
N GLY A 908 10.78 7.17 4.81
CA GLY A 908 9.74 8.19 4.62
C GLY A 908 8.56 8.09 5.58
N GLY A 909 7.52 8.89 5.33
CA GLY A 909 6.39 9.12 6.24
C GLY A 909 5.74 10.47 5.97
N ASN A 910 5.46 11.27 7.02
CA ASN A 910 4.81 12.58 6.87
C ASN A 910 5.03 13.54 8.07
N VAL A 911 6.09 13.35 8.88
CA VAL A 911 6.36 14.18 10.08
C VAL A 911 7.43 15.26 9.87
N HIS A 912 7.92 15.48 8.65
CA HIS A 912 8.98 16.46 8.35
C HIS A 912 8.75 17.83 8.99
N ASP A 913 7.53 18.38 8.94
CA ASP A 913 7.23 19.69 9.52
C ASP A 913 7.47 19.75 11.03
N LYS A 914 7.10 18.69 11.77
CA LYS A 914 7.32 18.65 13.23
C LYS A 914 8.82 18.56 13.55
N VAL A 915 9.58 17.80 12.76
CA VAL A 915 11.04 17.68 12.90
C VAL A 915 11.72 19.03 12.59
N LEU A 916 11.41 19.65 11.45
CA LEU A 916 11.98 20.93 11.04
C LEU A 916 11.64 22.04 12.03
N ASN A 917 10.39 22.12 12.49
CA ASN A 917 9.96 23.10 13.49
C ASN A 917 10.69 22.92 14.83
N PHE A 918 10.98 21.69 15.25
CA PHE A 918 11.79 21.45 16.44
C PHE A 918 13.22 21.95 16.24
N LEU A 919 13.86 21.54 15.14
CA LEU A 919 15.25 21.91 14.82
C LEU A 919 15.43 23.43 14.64
N ALA A 920 14.41 24.14 14.17
CA ALA A 920 14.43 25.59 13.94
C ALA A 920 14.40 26.45 15.22
N GLN A 921 14.16 25.87 16.40
CA GLN A 921 14.05 26.63 17.65
C GLN A 921 15.40 27.27 18.03
N ARG A 922 15.42 28.61 18.13
CA ARG A 922 16.62 29.43 18.40
C ARG A 922 16.60 30.04 19.81
N PRO A 923 17.76 30.21 20.46
CA PRO A 923 17.84 31.01 21.67
C PRO A 923 17.65 32.49 21.34
N TYR A 924 16.85 33.21 22.11
CA TYR A 924 16.60 34.65 21.90
C TYR A 924 16.75 35.51 23.17
N LEU A 925 16.83 34.89 24.35
CA LEU A 925 17.16 35.57 25.61
C LEU A 925 17.66 34.57 26.66
N GLN A 926 18.19 35.08 27.77
CA GLN A 926 18.58 34.30 28.95
C GLN A 926 17.77 34.72 30.18
N TRP A 927 17.48 33.75 31.05
CA TRP A 927 16.86 33.93 32.35
C TRP A 927 17.82 33.49 33.46
N LYS A 928 17.68 34.10 34.64
CA LYS A 928 18.30 33.62 35.87
C LYS A 928 17.31 33.75 37.01
N TYR A 929 17.21 32.72 37.83
CA TYR A 929 16.67 32.88 39.17
C TYR A 929 17.66 33.68 40.03
N ARG A 930 17.21 34.32 41.12
CA ARG A 930 18.09 35.06 42.04
C ARG A 930 19.25 34.15 42.46
N GLU A 931 20.49 34.63 42.28
CA GLU A 931 21.75 33.90 42.58
C GLU A 931 21.97 32.61 41.75
N GLY A 932 21.10 32.30 40.78
CA GLY A 932 21.27 31.20 39.83
C GLY A 932 22.15 31.56 38.63
N LYS A 933 22.43 30.55 37.80
CA LYS A 933 23.15 30.73 36.52
C LYS A 933 22.23 31.37 35.48
N LEU A 934 22.82 32.15 34.55
CA LEU A 934 22.14 32.53 33.33
C LEU A 934 21.93 31.29 32.46
N THR A 935 20.69 31.03 32.09
CA THR A 935 20.26 29.89 31.26
C THR A 935 19.40 30.41 30.12
N VAL A 936 19.44 29.76 28.97
CA VAL A 936 18.57 30.10 27.84
C VAL A 936 17.08 29.95 28.19
N GLN A 937 16.23 30.78 27.59
CA GLN A 937 14.79 30.85 27.88
C GLN A 937 14.02 29.56 27.57
N SER A 938 14.34 28.94 26.43
CA SER A 938 13.75 27.66 26.02
C SER A 938 14.64 26.53 26.48
N ASN A 939 14.04 25.46 26.98
CA ASN A 939 14.76 24.24 27.35
C ASN A 939 15.32 23.51 26.12
N PHE A 940 14.82 23.81 24.92
CA PHE A 940 15.30 23.27 23.66
C PHE A 940 15.65 24.42 22.72
N THR A 941 16.90 24.47 22.27
CA THR A 941 17.37 25.46 21.29
C THR A 941 18.36 24.84 20.29
N PRO A 942 17.98 23.79 19.55
CA PRO A 942 18.88 23.08 18.65
C PRO A 942 19.55 24.01 17.62
N SER A 943 18.84 25.00 17.07
CA SER A 943 19.42 25.98 16.13
C SER A 943 20.46 26.93 16.76
N GLY A 944 20.60 26.92 18.09
CA GLY A 944 21.69 27.62 18.78
C GLY A 944 23.02 26.87 18.74
N LYS A 945 23.04 25.65 18.19
CA LYS A 945 24.19 24.73 18.14
C LYS A 945 24.46 24.31 16.69
N PRO A 946 25.67 23.82 16.35
CA PRO A 946 25.92 23.19 15.07
C PRO A 946 25.05 21.95 14.90
N ILE A 947 24.34 21.87 13.76
CA ILE A 947 23.53 20.71 13.37
C ILE A 947 24.10 20.13 12.08
N VAL A 948 24.23 18.81 12.02
CA VAL A 948 24.46 18.06 10.78
C VAL A 948 23.30 17.11 10.53
N LEU A 949 22.84 17.08 9.28
CA LEU A 949 21.90 16.09 8.77
C LEU A 949 22.66 15.06 7.93
N LEU A 950 22.54 13.77 8.27
CA LEU A 950 23.07 12.68 7.45
C LEU A 950 21.98 12.11 6.54
N ILE A 951 22.29 11.96 5.26
CA ILE A 951 21.44 11.34 4.23
C ILE A 951 22.26 10.38 3.35
N ASN A 952 21.59 9.46 2.67
CA ASN A 952 22.24 8.61 1.67
C ASN A 952 21.27 8.19 0.55
N GLU A 953 21.74 7.34 -0.36
CA GLU A 953 21.00 6.83 -1.52
C GLU A 953 19.74 6.04 -1.15
N SER A 954 19.56 5.69 0.13
CA SER A 954 18.38 5.00 0.66
C SER A 954 17.47 5.90 1.51
N SER A 955 17.80 7.18 1.70
CA SER A 955 16.91 8.17 2.30
C SER A 955 15.83 8.53 1.29
N LEU A 956 14.56 8.28 1.62
CA LEU A 956 13.47 8.37 0.65
C LEU A 956 12.22 9.10 1.17
N SER A 957 11.41 9.58 0.23
CA SER A 957 10.11 10.21 0.49
C SER A 957 10.25 11.35 1.49
N ASP A 958 9.50 11.33 2.60
CA ASP A 958 9.49 12.43 3.58
C ASP A 958 10.87 12.77 4.19
N ALA A 959 11.85 11.87 4.12
CA ALA A 959 13.24 12.17 4.45
C ALA A 959 13.88 13.16 3.46
N GLU A 960 13.53 13.06 2.17
CA GLU A 960 13.94 14.00 1.11
C GLU A 960 13.30 15.37 1.32
N MET A 961 12.01 15.41 1.69
CA MET A 961 11.33 16.65 2.10
C MET A 961 12.00 17.29 3.31
N THR A 962 12.37 16.48 4.31
CA THR A 962 13.12 16.96 5.49
C THR A 962 14.49 17.50 5.09
N ALA A 963 15.22 16.83 4.20
CA ALA A 963 16.53 17.28 3.73
C ALA A 963 16.42 18.59 2.92
N ALA A 964 15.47 18.68 1.99
CA ALA A 964 15.22 19.89 1.22
C ALA A 964 14.81 21.07 2.14
N GLY A 965 13.90 20.83 3.09
CA GLY A 965 13.48 21.82 4.08
C GLY A 965 14.61 22.26 5.00
N PHE A 966 15.45 21.32 5.46
CA PHE A 966 16.62 21.61 6.30
C PHE A 966 17.62 22.54 5.60
N LYS A 967 17.87 22.29 4.30
CA LYS A 967 18.69 23.16 3.44
C LYS A 967 18.04 24.53 3.24
N ALA A 968 16.75 24.58 2.90
CA ALA A 968 16.03 25.82 2.66
C ALA A 968 15.95 26.73 3.91
N LEU A 969 15.78 26.14 5.09
CA LEU A 969 15.74 26.85 6.37
C LEU A 969 17.13 27.19 6.94
N LYS A 970 18.21 26.74 6.27
CA LYS A 970 19.61 26.97 6.67
C LYS A 970 19.89 26.49 8.10
N LEU A 971 19.43 25.29 8.43
CA LEU A 971 19.54 24.73 9.79
C LEU A 971 20.91 24.14 10.09
N GLY A 972 21.71 23.82 9.07
CA GLY A 972 23.04 23.23 9.22
C GLY A 972 23.59 22.71 7.91
N LYS A 973 24.58 21.80 7.99
CA LYS A 973 25.18 21.13 6.82
C LYS A 973 24.54 19.76 6.59
N ILE A 974 24.32 19.40 5.34
CA ILE A 974 23.93 18.04 4.93
C ILE A 974 25.18 17.28 4.48
N ILE A 975 25.39 16.06 4.98
CA ILE A 975 26.56 15.23 4.67
C ILE A 975 26.11 13.83 4.25
N GLY A 976 26.75 13.27 3.23
CA GLY A 976 26.52 11.90 2.81
C GLY A 976 26.46 11.73 1.30
N GLN A 977 25.42 11.07 0.82
CA GLN A 977 25.16 10.82 -0.61
C GLN A 977 23.83 11.47 -1.03
N GLU A 978 23.58 11.57 -2.33
CA GLU A 978 22.29 12.04 -2.84
C GLU A 978 21.17 11.11 -2.35
N THR A 979 20.00 11.68 -2.06
CA THR A 979 18.83 10.88 -1.66
C THR A 979 18.27 10.03 -2.81
N TYR A 980 17.35 9.12 -2.50
CA TYR A 980 16.89 8.08 -3.42
C TYR A 980 16.18 8.62 -4.69
N ARG A 981 15.59 9.81 -4.69
CA ARG A 981 14.62 10.27 -5.70
C ARG A 981 13.38 9.38 -5.69
N TRP A 982 12.74 9.33 -4.54
CA TRP A 982 11.52 8.57 -4.32
C TRP A 982 10.56 9.46 -3.54
N ILE A 983 10.03 10.51 -4.17
CA ILE A 983 9.22 11.52 -3.49
C ILE A 983 8.11 12.08 -4.37
N ILE A 984 6.96 11.42 -4.25
CA ILE A 984 5.66 11.97 -4.62
C ILE A 984 4.74 11.60 -3.47
N PHE A 985 4.06 12.58 -2.88
CA PHE A 985 3.06 12.29 -1.86
C PHE A 985 1.94 11.45 -2.48
N THR A 986 1.48 10.44 -1.74
CA THR A 986 0.77 9.31 -2.34
C THR A 986 -0.34 8.80 -1.43
N SER A 987 -1.37 8.23 -2.05
CA SER A 987 -2.47 7.52 -1.40
C SER A 987 -2.59 6.10 -1.96
N GLY A 988 -3.74 5.45 -1.78
CA GLY A 988 -4.06 4.19 -2.42
C GLY A 988 -5.55 4.10 -2.73
N LYS A 989 -5.91 3.24 -3.69
CA LYS A 989 -7.30 2.96 -4.04
C LYS A 989 -7.55 1.46 -4.07
N SER A 990 -8.67 1.05 -3.46
CA SER A 990 -9.07 -0.35 -3.37
C SER A 990 -10.02 -0.76 -4.50
N LEU A 991 -9.83 -1.97 -4.99
CA LEU A 991 -10.62 -2.62 -6.02
C LEU A 991 -11.70 -3.50 -5.40
N VAL A 992 -12.50 -4.15 -6.25
CA VAL A 992 -13.72 -4.84 -5.86
C VAL A 992 -13.51 -6.00 -4.88
N ASP A 993 -12.33 -6.60 -4.90
CA ASP A 993 -11.97 -7.79 -4.12
C ASP A 993 -11.01 -7.49 -2.95
N GLY A 994 -10.71 -6.21 -2.71
CA GLY A 994 -9.73 -5.78 -1.71
C GLY A 994 -8.30 -5.61 -2.24
N SER A 995 -8.01 -5.99 -3.49
CA SER A 995 -6.77 -5.60 -4.16
C SER A 995 -6.62 -4.08 -4.18
N SER A 996 -5.40 -3.58 -4.33
CA SER A 996 -5.16 -2.14 -4.30
C SER A 996 -3.98 -1.72 -5.16
N TYR A 997 -3.97 -0.45 -5.55
CA TYR A 997 -2.82 0.19 -6.17
C TYR A 997 -2.51 1.50 -5.46
N ARG A 998 -1.24 1.89 -5.49
CA ARG A 998 -0.76 3.18 -4.98
C ARG A 998 -1.04 4.29 -5.99
N LEU A 999 -1.30 5.49 -5.48
CA LEU A 999 -1.67 6.67 -6.27
C LEU A 999 -0.77 7.87 -5.87
N PRO A 1000 0.37 8.06 -6.54
CA PRO A 1000 1.22 9.24 -6.37
C PRO A 1000 0.58 10.45 -7.06
N SER A 1001 -0.01 11.34 -6.26
CA SER A 1001 -0.90 12.41 -6.76
C SER A 1001 -0.42 13.82 -6.45
N TRP A 1002 0.51 13.99 -5.52
CA TRP A 1002 0.99 15.32 -5.12
C TRP A 1002 2.50 15.42 -5.31
N GLY A 1003 2.90 16.14 -6.36
CA GLY A 1003 4.31 16.41 -6.66
C GLY A 1003 4.96 17.28 -5.60
N THR A 1004 6.26 17.11 -5.43
CA THR A 1004 7.06 17.90 -4.49
C THR A 1004 8.09 18.71 -5.24
N TYR A 1005 8.12 20.01 -4.94
CA TYR A 1005 8.93 20.96 -5.68
C TYR A 1005 9.70 21.85 -4.70
N THR A 1006 10.96 22.14 -5.03
CA THR A 1006 11.73 23.16 -4.32
C THR A 1006 11.14 24.55 -4.57
N LEU A 1007 11.55 25.55 -3.77
CA LEU A 1007 11.07 26.94 -3.92
C LEU A 1007 11.43 27.58 -5.27
N ASP A 1008 12.48 27.08 -5.95
CA ASP A 1008 12.88 27.46 -7.30
C ASP A 1008 12.24 26.57 -8.40
N GLY A 1009 11.33 25.66 -8.03
CA GLY A 1009 10.50 24.87 -8.96
C GLY A 1009 11.11 23.56 -9.44
N GLN A 1010 12.20 23.07 -8.84
CA GLN A 1010 12.78 21.77 -9.21
C GLN A 1010 11.93 20.63 -8.65
N ASN A 1011 11.60 19.66 -9.50
CA ASN A 1011 10.87 18.46 -9.10
C ASN A 1011 11.81 17.49 -8.37
N LEU A 1012 11.55 17.24 -7.09
CA LEU A 1012 12.39 16.38 -6.26
C LEU A 1012 12.32 14.90 -6.68
N GLU A 1013 11.23 14.44 -7.31
CA GLU A 1013 11.15 13.09 -7.89
C GLU A 1013 12.22 12.87 -8.96
N LYS A 1014 12.65 13.94 -9.63
CA LYS A 1014 13.69 13.88 -10.69
C LYS A 1014 15.08 14.21 -10.19
N THR A 1015 15.20 15.00 -9.13
CA THR A 1015 16.48 15.60 -8.69
C THR A 1015 16.99 15.08 -7.36
N GLY A 1016 16.12 14.59 -6.47
CA GLY A 1016 16.48 14.24 -5.09
C GLY A 1016 17.05 15.44 -4.33
N VAL A 1017 17.84 15.15 -3.30
CA VAL A 1017 18.55 16.16 -2.51
C VAL A 1017 20.02 15.81 -2.41
N ALA A 1018 20.87 16.62 -3.04
CA ALA A 1018 22.31 16.50 -2.91
C ALA A 1018 22.82 17.03 -1.56
N PRO A 1019 23.80 16.35 -0.93
CA PRO A 1019 24.45 16.82 0.30
C PRO A 1019 25.33 18.04 0.02
N ASP A 1020 25.61 18.82 1.07
CA ASP A 1020 26.60 19.92 0.98
C ASP A 1020 28.03 19.39 0.99
N ILE A 1021 28.25 18.26 1.66
CA ILE A 1021 29.52 17.53 1.67
C ILE A 1021 29.27 16.09 1.24
N TYR A 1022 29.69 15.78 0.02
CA TYR A 1022 29.60 14.43 -0.52
C TYR A 1022 30.62 13.49 0.13
N VAL A 1023 30.13 12.39 0.70
CA VAL A 1023 30.92 11.29 1.27
C VAL A 1023 30.18 9.99 0.96
N LYS A 1024 30.78 9.13 0.12
CA LYS A 1024 30.22 7.81 -0.20
C LYS A 1024 30.53 6.81 0.92
N ASN A 1025 29.53 6.04 1.37
CA ASN A 1025 29.74 4.89 2.25
C ASN A 1025 29.71 3.63 1.39
N THR A 1026 30.89 3.09 1.08
CA THR A 1026 31.01 2.00 0.11
C THR A 1026 30.61 0.64 0.71
N PHE A 1027 30.39 -0.35 -0.16
CA PHE A 1027 30.22 -1.75 0.26
C PHE A 1027 31.37 -2.22 1.16
N THR A 1028 32.61 -1.88 0.80
CA THR A 1028 33.81 -2.25 1.55
C THR A 1028 33.94 -1.52 2.88
N ASP A 1029 33.46 -0.28 2.98
CA ASP A 1029 33.43 0.44 4.26
C ASP A 1029 32.51 -0.28 5.25
N ARG A 1030 31.28 -0.61 4.81
CA ARG A 1030 30.33 -1.40 5.60
C ARG A 1030 30.84 -2.78 5.97
N LEU A 1031 31.46 -3.48 5.01
CA LEU A 1031 32.05 -4.80 5.22
C LEU A 1031 33.13 -4.77 6.32
N ASN A 1032 33.94 -3.71 6.36
CA ASN A 1032 35.00 -3.52 7.34
C ASN A 1032 34.55 -2.73 8.59
N ASN A 1033 33.25 -2.46 8.74
CA ASN A 1033 32.66 -1.71 9.84
C ASN A 1033 33.15 -0.25 9.99
N ASN A 1034 33.59 0.37 8.90
CA ASN A 1034 33.89 1.80 8.82
C ASN A 1034 32.61 2.60 8.56
N ASP A 1035 32.57 3.87 8.98
CA ASP A 1035 31.48 4.80 8.63
C ASP A 1035 32.03 6.21 8.34
N PRO A 1036 32.56 6.45 7.12
CA PRO A 1036 33.19 7.72 6.78
C PRO A 1036 32.20 8.90 6.79
N GLN A 1037 30.91 8.65 6.57
CA GLN A 1037 29.88 9.69 6.62
C GLN A 1037 29.67 10.19 8.05
N LEU A 1038 29.52 9.28 9.00
CA LEU A 1038 29.35 9.62 10.42
C LEU A 1038 30.61 10.24 11.00
N GLU A 1039 31.79 9.72 10.66
CA GLU A 1039 33.08 10.29 11.05
C GLU A 1039 33.23 11.72 10.54
N ARG A 1040 32.86 11.97 9.27
CA ARG A 1040 32.89 13.33 8.71
C ARG A 1040 31.90 14.27 9.41
N ALA A 1041 30.70 13.80 9.75
CA ALA A 1041 29.73 14.59 10.51
C ALA A 1041 30.25 15.02 11.89
N VAL A 1042 30.88 14.10 12.62
CA VAL A 1042 31.51 14.41 13.91
C VAL A 1042 32.63 15.45 13.72
N GLN A 1043 33.49 15.27 12.71
CA GLN A 1043 34.56 16.22 12.42
C GLN A 1043 34.03 17.63 12.09
N GLU A 1044 32.97 17.75 11.29
CA GLU A 1044 32.39 19.05 10.94
C GLU A 1044 31.78 19.75 12.14
N ILE A 1045 31.03 19.04 12.99
CA ILE A 1045 30.49 19.64 14.22
C ILE A 1045 31.61 20.07 15.16
N LEU A 1046 32.64 19.24 15.38
CA LEU A 1046 33.75 19.60 16.27
C LEU A 1046 34.55 20.83 15.80
N LYS A 1047 34.57 21.13 14.50
CA LYS A 1047 35.15 22.39 13.97
C LYS A 1047 34.29 23.61 14.32
N ASP A 1048 32.97 23.42 14.36
CA ASP A 1048 31.99 24.49 14.57
C ASP A 1048 31.71 24.74 16.06
N ILE A 1049 32.01 23.77 16.94
CA ILE A 1049 31.99 23.95 18.39
C ILE A 1049 33.22 24.76 18.85
N LYS A 1050 32.98 25.84 19.59
CA LYS A 1050 34.02 26.77 20.07
C LYS A 1050 34.61 26.39 21.42
#